data_AF-A0A2D3NU39-F1
#
_entry.id   AF-A0A2D3NU39-F1
#
_cell.length_a   1.000
_cell.length_b   1.000
_cell.length_c   1.000
_cell.angle_alpha   90.00
_cell.angle_beta   90.00
_cell.angle_gamma   90.00
#
_symmetry.space_group_name_H-M   'P 1'
#
loop_
_entity.id
_entity.type
_entity.pdbx_description
1 polymer ?
#
loop_
_entity_poly.entity_id
_entity_poly.type
_entity_poly.pdbx_seq_one_letter_code
_entity_poly.pdbx_strand_id
1 'polypeptide(L)'
;MKKIFLIMTLFLVICVNILASPLDFFKSYPNGSIKLDIKWENNKLYYNSYFYNASYDEINPKKNWNDFKTIGLLSDIHNTLNKNYSNKNMTASISLSILEKDKLTITSKYYNSDNIIQKEIVEDKFVIKIKNYDEYGNLLGETEKNEKNNTYYVKTYDKNLKSYTEMEVLFNKNEINFKGKKNLGNNVSDSYVMESHYVIKNLNQKNLKKILSNLSSNNYEDVINGYEKIYDNSYSFKYKEKTYKNGKLIDTKEYDSSNINADTFKNISKNEVQNSNNSYKSNENNNYNTINKTNNEKENLDDDKSSKDEKGNLLYVLFISIILILSLIAIIYEFFFKKNKKNKKKKLKYFEYIDLGDRKAVRYKGNLLNSSINYKILCNRKNILLFINYKNGSPTNIKFSVSNYYIDIDVKKLTNNLEAKIDCYIGTYKIFTANGEFKFLDWMYGNMDPKNEIDNFVENEKEVLYYLESFSYLENIFSPMLSMETLKFEEFLNFIILDGTIEEYYKNGKILMRTPFKNTLKSGKMEAFYESGKIKIEIPYSRGVVDGIAKEYFESGRLAKEIHYKDGKEMFYKSYFDNDKKQEKEKYSNGYSKDNPNRYYAILGVSKNITKDELKKVYYKLIKKYHPDKFENSSKKEKEKAENMMKDINEAYEYLMKNFI
;
A
#
# COMPACT_ATOMS: atom_id res chain seq x y z
N MET A 1 11.67 -0.19 -14.78
CA MET A 1 12.10 1.22 -14.61
C MET A 1 13.50 1.55 -15.13
N LYS A 2 14.60 0.85 -14.80
CA LYS A 2 15.91 1.13 -15.44
C LYS A 2 15.87 1.03 -16.97
N LYS A 3 15.11 0.07 -17.55
CA LYS A 3 14.91 -0.03 -19.00
C LYS A 3 13.99 1.03 -19.60
N ILE A 4 13.01 1.53 -18.85
CA ILE A 4 12.04 2.54 -19.32
C ILE A 4 12.66 3.93 -19.24
N PHE A 5 13.41 4.20 -18.18
CA PHE A 5 14.20 5.42 -18.05
C PHE A 5 15.36 5.41 -19.05
N LEU A 6 15.98 4.26 -19.31
CA LEU A 6 16.95 4.08 -20.39
C LEU A 6 16.27 4.27 -21.76
N ILE A 7 15.13 3.66 -22.07
CA ILE A 7 14.38 3.87 -23.32
C ILE A 7 13.93 5.32 -23.48
N MET A 8 13.44 5.99 -22.43
CA MET A 8 13.10 7.42 -22.45
C MET A 8 14.33 8.31 -22.61
N THR A 9 15.47 7.98 -21.98
CA THR A 9 16.71 8.76 -22.09
C THR A 9 17.35 8.52 -23.45
N LEU A 10 17.28 7.30 -23.97
CA LEU A 10 17.71 6.92 -25.31
C LEU A 10 16.79 7.52 -26.39
N PHE A 11 15.48 7.62 -26.14
CA PHE A 11 14.50 8.30 -26.99
C PHE A 11 14.70 9.82 -26.95
N LEU A 12 14.98 10.40 -25.77
CA LEU A 12 15.40 11.80 -25.65
C LEU A 12 16.72 12.04 -26.37
N VAL A 13 17.70 11.13 -26.31
CA VAL A 13 18.98 11.27 -27.01
C VAL A 13 18.84 11.08 -28.53
N ILE A 14 17.92 10.22 -29.00
CA ILE A 14 17.50 10.16 -30.41
C ILE A 14 16.92 11.51 -30.86
N CYS A 15 16.12 12.15 -30.01
CA CYS A 15 15.42 13.38 -30.38
C CYS A 15 16.21 14.67 -30.14
N VAL A 16 17.17 14.70 -29.21
CA VAL A 16 17.92 15.91 -28.86
C VAL A 16 18.95 16.29 -29.93
N ASN A 17 19.36 15.37 -30.80
CA ASN A 17 20.39 15.68 -31.80
C ASN A 17 19.90 15.88 -33.24
N ILE A 18 18.63 15.65 -33.57
CA ILE A 18 18.15 15.82 -34.97
C ILE A 18 16.77 16.53 -35.07
N LEU A 19 16.14 16.90 -33.95
CA LEU A 19 14.98 17.80 -33.88
C LEU A 19 15.11 18.73 -32.66
N ALA A 20 14.44 19.88 -32.69
CA ALA A 20 13.92 20.41 -31.43
C ALA A 20 12.88 19.36 -30.98
N SER A 21 13.17 18.60 -29.93
CA SER A 21 12.34 17.64 -29.16
C SER A 21 11.29 16.72 -29.89
N PRO A 22 11.05 15.47 -29.42
CA PRO A 22 9.95 14.64 -29.96
C PRO A 22 8.59 15.28 -29.73
N LEU A 23 8.50 16.14 -28.71
CA LEU A 23 7.35 16.98 -28.45
C LEU A 23 7.04 17.90 -29.65
N ASP A 24 8.04 18.40 -30.37
CA ASP A 24 7.79 19.29 -31.53
C ASP A 24 7.36 18.52 -32.78
N PHE A 25 7.79 17.25 -32.96
CA PHE A 25 7.18 16.36 -33.96
C PHE A 25 5.69 16.14 -33.65
N PHE A 26 5.35 15.74 -32.43
CA PHE A 26 3.96 15.49 -32.04
C PHE A 26 3.10 16.74 -31.94
N LYS A 27 3.70 17.92 -31.69
CA LYS A 27 3.02 19.22 -31.85
C LYS A 27 2.72 19.52 -33.32
N SER A 28 3.66 19.21 -34.22
CA SER A 28 3.51 19.46 -35.65
C SER A 28 2.58 18.45 -36.33
N TYR A 29 2.54 17.22 -35.80
CA TYR A 29 1.75 16.10 -36.29
C TYR A 29 1.06 15.41 -35.11
N PRO A 30 -0.06 15.97 -34.60
CA PRO A 30 -0.87 15.35 -33.56
C PRO A 30 -1.27 13.94 -33.97
N ASN A 31 -1.23 12.99 -33.04
CA ASN A 31 -1.50 11.56 -33.29
C ASN A 31 -0.61 10.90 -34.36
N GLY A 32 0.54 11.50 -34.71
CA GLY A 32 1.54 10.85 -35.54
C GLY A 32 2.16 9.62 -34.87
N SER A 33 2.94 8.85 -35.62
CA SER A 33 3.72 7.73 -35.09
C SER A 33 5.12 7.66 -35.67
N ILE A 34 6.03 7.05 -34.92
CA ILE A 34 7.42 6.81 -35.34
C ILE A 34 7.66 5.31 -35.27
N LYS A 35 8.16 4.72 -36.37
CA LYS A 35 8.55 3.31 -36.45
C LYS A 35 10.05 3.21 -36.64
N LEU A 36 10.71 2.39 -35.83
CA LEU A 36 12.12 2.06 -35.95
C LEU A 36 12.25 0.57 -36.21
N ASP A 37 12.80 0.22 -37.37
CA ASP A 37 13.10 -1.15 -37.75
C ASP A 37 14.59 -1.40 -37.57
N ILE A 38 14.94 -2.40 -36.79
CA ILE A 38 16.32 -2.76 -36.44
C ILE A 38 16.55 -4.20 -36.89
N LYS A 39 17.61 -4.42 -37.66
CA LYS A 39 18.00 -5.73 -38.18
C LYS A 39 19.39 -6.09 -37.66
N TRP A 40 19.53 -7.31 -37.13
CA TRP A 40 20.82 -7.85 -36.69
C TRP A 40 21.24 -9.00 -37.59
N GLU A 41 22.32 -8.81 -38.35
CA GLU A 41 22.84 -9.82 -39.28
C GLU A 41 24.38 -9.77 -39.30
N ASN A 42 25.02 -10.94 -39.27
CA ASN A 42 26.49 -11.08 -39.37
C ASN A 42 27.26 -10.21 -38.35
N ASN A 43 26.79 -10.16 -37.10
CA ASN A 43 27.33 -9.29 -36.04
C ASN A 43 27.33 -7.79 -36.38
N LYS A 44 26.50 -7.37 -37.33
CA LYS A 44 26.28 -5.97 -37.70
C LYS A 44 24.82 -5.60 -37.45
N LEU A 45 24.62 -4.38 -36.97
CA LEU A 45 23.30 -3.82 -36.71
C LEU A 45 22.97 -2.82 -37.82
N TYR A 46 21.83 -3.03 -38.48
CA TYR A 46 21.24 -2.13 -39.45
C TYR A 46 19.95 -1.56 -38.85
N TYR A 47 19.61 -0.32 -39.17
CA TYR A 47 18.38 0.28 -38.68
C TYR A 47 17.83 1.29 -39.69
N ASN A 48 16.50 1.40 -39.75
CA ASN A 48 15.76 2.40 -40.49
C ASN A 48 14.70 3.02 -39.60
N SER A 49 14.39 4.30 -39.81
CA SER A 49 13.32 5.02 -39.12
C SER A 49 12.31 5.56 -40.12
N TYR A 50 11.04 5.39 -39.81
CA TYR A 50 9.89 5.84 -40.59
C TYR A 50 9.00 6.71 -39.72
N PHE A 51 8.46 7.79 -40.28
CA PHE A 51 7.61 8.75 -39.59
C PHE A 51 6.26 8.78 -40.27
N TYR A 52 5.17 8.75 -39.51
CA TYR A 52 3.82 8.73 -40.05
C TYR A 52 2.96 9.82 -39.44
N ASN A 53 2.10 10.45 -40.24
CA ASN A 53 1.06 11.36 -39.74
C ASN A 53 -0.10 10.57 -39.11
N ALA A 54 -1.14 11.27 -38.64
CA ALA A 54 -2.36 10.65 -38.10
C ALA A 54 -3.12 9.77 -39.11
N SER A 55 -2.95 10.03 -40.41
CA SER A 55 -3.54 9.26 -41.51
C SER A 55 -2.70 8.06 -41.94
N TYR A 56 -1.59 7.78 -41.24
CA TYR A 56 -0.60 6.75 -41.58
C TYR A 56 0.19 6.99 -42.88
N ASP A 57 0.19 8.21 -43.40
CA ASP A 57 1.05 8.57 -44.53
C ASP A 57 2.49 8.80 -44.05
N GLU A 58 3.45 8.22 -44.76
CA GLU A 58 4.87 8.41 -44.47
C GLU A 58 5.29 9.86 -44.74
N ILE A 59 6.01 10.46 -43.78
CA ILE A 59 6.47 11.85 -43.84
C ILE A 59 8.00 11.86 -43.94
N ASN A 60 8.52 12.54 -44.95
CA ASN A 60 9.95 12.83 -45.02
C ASN A 60 10.32 13.93 -44.01
N PRO A 61 11.25 13.68 -43.07
CA PRO A 61 11.67 14.71 -42.12
C PRO A 61 12.38 15.86 -42.85
N LYS A 62 12.21 17.10 -42.35
CA LYS A 62 12.73 18.34 -42.98
C LYS A 62 14.26 18.48 -43.04
N LYS A 63 15.04 17.55 -42.49
CA LYS A 63 16.51 17.49 -42.60
C LYS A 63 16.91 16.08 -43.03
N ASN A 64 17.97 15.93 -43.82
CA ASN A 64 18.56 14.64 -44.17
C ASN A 64 19.31 14.06 -42.95
N TRP A 65 18.93 12.86 -42.52
CA TRP A 65 19.47 12.17 -41.33
C TRP A 65 20.54 11.16 -41.74
N ASN A 66 21.60 11.62 -42.42
CA ASN A 66 22.70 10.73 -42.79
C ASN A 66 23.57 10.41 -41.57
N ASP A 67 23.80 9.11 -41.35
CA ASP A 67 24.76 8.46 -40.46
C ASP A 67 24.61 8.65 -38.94
N PHE A 68 23.83 7.77 -38.27
CA PHE A 68 24.01 7.52 -36.83
C PHE A 68 25.07 6.44 -36.64
N LYS A 69 26.31 6.85 -36.37
CA LYS A 69 27.38 5.88 -36.06
C LYS A 69 27.80 5.75 -34.61
N THR A 70 27.26 6.52 -33.66
CA THR A 70 27.73 6.43 -32.26
C THR A 70 26.71 6.94 -31.24
N ILE A 71 25.78 6.10 -30.76
CA ILE A 71 24.93 6.40 -29.59
C ILE A 71 24.63 5.12 -28.79
N GLY A 72 24.69 5.20 -27.46
CA GLY A 72 24.45 4.10 -26.50
C GLY A 72 23.11 3.35 -26.60
N LEU A 73 22.08 3.89 -27.29
CA LEU A 73 20.84 3.15 -27.61
C LEU A 73 21.13 1.92 -28.45
N LEU A 74 21.93 2.11 -29.50
CA LEU A 74 22.38 1.02 -30.33
C LEU A 74 23.16 0.03 -29.47
N SER A 75 23.98 0.49 -28.53
CA SER A 75 24.77 -0.37 -27.65
C SER A 75 23.92 -1.27 -26.75
N ASP A 76 22.81 -0.80 -26.17
CA ASP A 76 21.97 -1.63 -25.30
C ASP A 76 21.02 -2.58 -26.06
N ILE A 77 20.51 -2.13 -27.22
CA ILE A 77 19.79 -3.00 -28.15
C ILE A 77 20.77 -4.04 -28.72
N HIS A 78 21.94 -3.61 -29.18
CA HIS A 78 23.07 -4.46 -29.55
C HIS A 78 23.43 -5.42 -28.43
N ASN A 79 23.60 -4.98 -27.18
CA ASN A 79 23.93 -5.86 -26.05
C ASN A 79 22.80 -6.85 -25.74
N THR A 80 21.54 -6.46 -25.91
CA THR A 80 20.38 -7.34 -25.68
C THR A 80 20.24 -8.36 -26.80
N LEU A 81 20.38 -7.94 -28.05
CA LEU A 81 20.39 -8.78 -29.24
C LEU A 81 21.61 -9.70 -29.21
N ASN A 82 22.81 -9.17 -29.04
CA ASN A 82 24.04 -9.93 -28.90
C ASN A 82 23.98 -10.93 -27.72
N LYS A 83 23.56 -10.52 -26.51
CA LYS A 83 23.53 -11.44 -25.36
C LYS A 83 22.55 -12.61 -25.50
N ASN A 84 21.41 -12.41 -26.15
CA ASN A 84 20.35 -13.42 -26.19
C ASN A 84 20.21 -14.09 -27.57
N TYR A 85 20.76 -13.48 -28.61
CA TYR A 85 20.51 -13.80 -30.01
C TYR A 85 21.76 -13.59 -30.89
N SER A 86 22.99 -13.54 -30.34
CA SER A 86 24.24 -13.36 -31.10
C SER A 86 24.38 -14.28 -32.31
N ASN A 87 23.78 -15.48 -32.24
CA ASN A 87 23.90 -16.52 -33.26
C ASN A 87 22.64 -16.63 -34.15
N LYS A 88 21.72 -15.65 -34.10
CA LYS A 88 20.45 -15.68 -34.84
C LYS A 88 20.22 -14.35 -35.56
N ASN A 89 19.74 -14.42 -36.81
CA ASN A 89 19.21 -13.25 -37.50
C ASN A 89 17.90 -12.85 -36.83
N MET A 90 17.74 -11.56 -36.55
CA MET A 90 16.61 -11.08 -35.79
C MET A 90 16.23 -9.67 -36.22
N THR A 91 14.92 -9.43 -36.28
CA THR A 91 14.37 -8.11 -36.60
C THR A 91 13.57 -7.61 -35.40
N ALA A 92 13.77 -6.35 -35.00
CA ALA A 92 12.98 -5.69 -33.98
C ALA A 92 12.28 -4.47 -34.60
N SER A 93 10.97 -4.38 -34.43
CA SER A 93 10.17 -3.23 -34.85
C SER A 93 9.65 -2.50 -33.61
N ILE A 94 9.97 -1.23 -33.47
CA ILE A 94 9.58 -0.38 -32.34
C ILE A 94 8.70 0.73 -32.88
N SER A 95 7.47 0.81 -32.40
CA SER A 95 6.50 1.84 -32.75
C SER A 95 6.16 2.71 -31.54
N LEU A 96 6.21 4.01 -31.73
CA LEU A 96 5.75 5.02 -30.77
C LEU A 96 4.51 5.71 -31.34
N SER A 97 3.42 5.73 -30.58
CA SER A 97 2.18 6.39 -30.98
C SER A 97 1.57 7.23 -29.85
N ILE A 98 0.90 8.31 -30.23
CA ILE A 98 -0.02 9.05 -29.36
C ILE A 98 -1.44 8.71 -29.84
N LEU A 99 -2.19 7.95 -29.05
CA LEU A 99 -3.59 7.63 -29.35
C LEU A 99 -4.52 8.74 -28.80
N GLU A 100 -5.77 8.78 -29.29
CA GLU A 100 -6.85 9.79 -29.15
C GLU A 100 -7.19 10.31 -27.71
N LYS A 101 -6.38 10.02 -26.70
CA LYS A 101 -6.50 10.49 -25.30
C LYS A 101 -5.16 10.92 -24.69
N ASP A 102 -4.23 11.46 -25.48
CA ASP A 102 -2.87 11.87 -25.06
C ASP A 102 -2.04 10.77 -24.37
N LYS A 103 -2.33 9.50 -24.69
CA LYS A 103 -1.60 8.36 -24.12
C LYS A 103 -0.47 7.95 -25.05
N LEU A 104 0.75 8.26 -24.62
CA LEU A 104 1.96 7.73 -25.24
C LEU A 104 2.01 6.22 -25.06
N THR A 105 2.03 5.48 -26.16
CA THR A 105 2.17 4.02 -26.18
C THR A 105 3.45 3.65 -26.94
N ILE A 106 4.24 2.74 -26.37
CA ILE A 106 5.41 2.13 -26.99
C ILE A 106 5.07 0.66 -27.26
N THR A 107 5.16 0.25 -28.52
CA THR A 107 5.02 -1.16 -28.91
C THR A 107 6.34 -1.64 -29.49
N SER A 108 6.88 -2.75 -28.99
CA SER A 108 8.04 -3.42 -29.56
C SER A 108 7.73 -4.86 -29.91
N LYS A 109 8.04 -5.24 -31.15
CA LYS A 109 7.85 -6.60 -31.68
C LYS A 109 9.19 -7.14 -32.14
N TYR A 110 9.44 -8.40 -31.83
CA TYR A 110 10.70 -9.08 -32.09
C TYR A 110 10.42 -10.31 -32.95
N TYR A 111 11.14 -10.46 -34.05
CA TYR A 111 10.93 -11.47 -35.06
C TYR A 111 12.19 -12.31 -35.25
N ASN A 112 12.03 -13.60 -35.53
CA ASN A 112 13.13 -14.48 -35.94
C ASN A 112 13.52 -14.24 -37.41
N SER A 113 14.44 -15.07 -37.93
CA SER A 113 14.91 -15.03 -39.32
C SER A 113 13.81 -15.24 -40.36
N ASP A 114 12.73 -15.93 -39.99
CA ASP A 114 11.62 -16.30 -40.88
C ASP A 114 10.45 -15.30 -40.77
N ASN A 115 10.70 -14.12 -40.16
CA ASN A 115 9.69 -13.09 -39.87
C ASN A 115 8.55 -13.55 -38.97
N ILE A 116 8.76 -14.59 -38.16
CA ILE A 116 7.81 -15.05 -37.16
C ILE A 116 8.03 -14.27 -35.86
N ILE A 117 6.95 -13.71 -35.31
CA ILE A 117 7.01 -12.96 -34.05
C ILE A 117 7.35 -13.91 -32.91
N GLN A 118 8.37 -13.57 -32.13
CA GLN A 118 8.79 -14.29 -30.92
C GLN A 118 8.39 -13.57 -29.64
N LYS A 119 8.27 -12.24 -29.69
CA LYS A 119 7.93 -11.43 -28.52
C LYS A 119 7.28 -10.12 -28.91
N GLU A 120 6.26 -9.73 -28.15
CA GLU A 120 5.61 -8.43 -28.22
C GLU A 120 5.62 -7.79 -26.82
N ILE A 121 5.97 -6.50 -26.74
CA ILE A 121 5.87 -5.71 -25.51
C ILE A 121 5.10 -4.43 -25.87
N VAL A 122 4.00 -4.19 -25.18
CA VAL A 122 3.19 -2.98 -25.26
C VAL A 122 3.28 -2.28 -23.91
N GLU A 123 3.70 -1.01 -23.92
CA GLU A 123 3.86 -0.21 -22.73
C GLU A 123 3.13 1.12 -22.91
N ASP A 124 2.25 1.44 -21.98
CA ASP A 124 1.68 2.78 -21.82
C ASP A 124 2.13 3.38 -20.47
N LYS A 125 1.54 4.53 -20.10
CA LYS A 125 1.88 5.24 -18.86
C LYS A 125 1.77 4.40 -17.58
N PHE A 126 0.92 3.37 -17.55
CA PHE A 126 0.63 2.59 -16.34
C PHE A 126 0.62 1.08 -16.55
N VAL A 127 0.52 0.60 -17.78
CA VAL A 127 0.34 -0.82 -18.11
C VAL A 127 1.49 -1.30 -18.98
N ILE A 128 2.11 -2.40 -18.56
CA ILE A 128 3.11 -3.12 -19.34
C ILE A 128 2.53 -4.49 -19.67
N LYS A 129 2.29 -4.75 -20.95
CA LYS A 129 1.85 -6.05 -21.47
C LYS A 129 2.98 -6.70 -22.27
N ILE A 130 3.28 -7.95 -21.98
CA ILE A 130 4.32 -8.75 -22.62
C ILE A 130 3.66 -10.01 -23.14
N LYS A 131 3.85 -10.35 -24.41
CA LYS A 131 3.47 -11.62 -25.01
C LYS A 131 4.70 -12.32 -25.56
N ASN A 132 4.79 -13.63 -25.37
CA ASN A 132 5.86 -14.45 -25.91
C ASN A 132 5.27 -15.53 -26.81
N TYR A 133 5.97 -15.86 -27.88
CA TYR A 133 5.51 -16.76 -28.91
C TYR A 133 6.55 -17.86 -29.16
N ASP A 134 6.11 -18.99 -29.66
CA ASP A 134 7.00 -20.08 -30.09
C ASP A 134 7.61 -19.81 -31.47
N GLU A 135 8.39 -20.76 -31.98
CA GLU A 135 9.03 -20.65 -33.29
C GLU A 135 8.07 -20.70 -34.49
N TYR A 136 6.80 -21.03 -34.26
CA TYR A 136 5.74 -21.09 -35.27
C TYR A 136 4.76 -19.90 -35.15
N GLY A 137 4.95 -19.01 -34.17
CA GLY A 137 4.11 -17.84 -33.93
C GLY A 137 2.89 -18.10 -33.03
N ASN A 138 2.82 -19.26 -32.37
CA ASN A 138 1.77 -19.53 -31.39
C ASN A 138 2.10 -18.86 -30.06
N LEU A 139 1.09 -18.26 -29.41
CA LEU A 139 1.26 -17.56 -28.14
C LEU A 139 1.57 -18.56 -27.00
N LEU A 140 2.75 -18.44 -26.40
CA LEU A 140 3.17 -19.25 -25.25
C LEU A 140 2.66 -18.70 -23.92
N GLY A 141 2.58 -17.38 -23.82
CA GLY A 141 2.14 -16.72 -22.60
C GLY A 141 2.09 -15.22 -22.72
N GLU A 142 1.18 -14.63 -21.96
CA GLU A 142 1.07 -13.20 -21.76
C GLU A 142 1.24 -12.82 -20.28
N THR A 143 1.76 -11.63 -20.06
CA THR A 143 1.91 -11.03 -18.74
C THR A 143 1.51 -9.58 -18.85
N GLU A 144 0.67 -9.14 -17.94
CA GLU A 144 0.27 -7.75 -17.80
C GLU A 144 0.60 -7.27 -16.40
N LYS A 145 1.23 -6.10 -16.31
CA LYS A 145 1.55 -5.43 -15.06
C LYS A 145 0.93 -4.05 -15.08
N ASN A 146 0.10 -3.76 -14.09
CA ASN A 146 -0.37 -2.41 -13.83
C ASN A 146 0.50 -1.76 -12.77
N GLU A 147 1.33 -0.79 -13.16
CA GLU A 147 2.23 -0.09 -12.26
C GLU A 147 1.48 0.79 -11.25
N LYS A 148 0.32 1.33 -11.62
CA LYS A 148 -0.49 2.20 -10.73
C LYS A 148 -1.22 1.40 -9.66
N ASN A 149 -1.83 0.29 -10.04
CA ASN A 149 -2.61 -0.55 -9.13
C ASN A 149 -1.74 -1.61 -8.43
N ASN A 150 -0.46 -1.71 -8.81
CA ASN A 150 0.48 -2.74 -8.37
C ASN A 150 -0.13 -4.15 -8.51
N THR A 151 -0.74 -4.42 -9.67
CA THR A 151 -1.34 -5.72 -10.00
C THR A 151 -0.52 -6.42 -11.07
N TYR A 152 -0.43 -7.74 -10.96
CA TYR A 152 0.22 -8.60 -11.95
C TYR A 152 -0.77 -9.65 -12.40
N TYR A 153 -0.90 -9.79 -13.71
CA TYR A 153 -1.69 -10.82 -14.36
C TYR A 153 -0.78 -11.63 -15.26
N VAL A 154 -0.83 -12.95 -15.14
CA VAL A 154 -0.01 -13.88 -15.93
C VAL A 154 -0.95 -14.92 -16.50
N LYS A 155 -0.87 -15.13 -17.81
CA LYS A 155 -1.60 -16.19 -18.50
C LYS A 155 -0.65 -17.00 -19.36
N THR A 156 -0.65 -18.31 -19.17
CA THR A 156 0.18 -19.25 -19.95
C THR A 156 -0.71 -20.21 -20.70
N TYR A 157 -0.34 -20.51 -21.94
CA TYR A 157 -1.13 -21.33 -22.85
C TYR A 157 -0.42 -22.65 -23.13
N ASP A 158 -1.19 -23.68 -23.43
CA ASP A 158 -0.63 -24.88 -24.05
C ASP A 158 -0.24 -24.64 -25.52
N LYS A 159 0.52 -25.58 -26.08
CA LYS A 159 0.99 -25.51 -27.48
C LYS A 159 -0.13 -25.36 -28.51
N ASN A 160 -1.36 -25.77 -28.18
CA ASN A 160 -2.49 -25.79 -29.11
C ASN A 160 -3.52 -24.68 -28.82
N LEU A 161 -3.23 -23.78 -27.87
CA LEU A 161 -4.13 -22.76 -27.34
C LEU A 161 -5.48 -23.32 -26.82
N LYS A 162 -5.56 -24.62 -26.54
CA LYS A 162 -6.77 -25.30 -26.07
C LYS A 162 -6.93 -25.17 -24.55
N SER A 163 -5.84 -25.11 -23.81
CA SER A 163 -5.87 -24.90 -22.36
C SER A 163 -4.98 -23.75 -21.94
N TYR A 164 -5.33 -23.13 -20.80
CA TYR A 164 -4.54 -22.06 -20.21
C TYR A 164 -4.63 -22.07 -18.70
N THR A 165 -3.63 -21.46 -18.07
CA THR A 165 -3.65 -21.10 -16.65
C THR A 165 -3.49 -19.60 -16.51
N GLU A 166 -4.21 -19.02 -15.55
CA GLU A 166 -4.24 -17.60 -15.23
C GLU A 166 -3.90 -17.43 -13.76
N MET A 167 -3.04 -16.46 -13.46
CA MET A 167 -2.72 -16.02 -12.12
C MET A 167 -2.87 -14.50 -12.05
N GLU A 168 -3.58 -14.02 -11.04
CA GLU A 168 -3.65 -12.61 -10.70
C GLU A 168 -3.09 -12.39 -9.30
N VAL A 169 -2.21 -11.40 -9.15
CA VAL A 169 -1.59 -11.01 -7.89
C VAL A 169 -1.94 -9.56 -7.61
N LEU A 170 -2.64 -9.30 -6.51
CA LEU A 170 -3.02 -7.98 -6.04
C LEU A 170 -2.23 -7.64 -4.79
N PHE A 171 -1.10 -6.95 -4.96
CA PHE A 171 -0.21 -6.63 -3.83
C PHE A 171 -0.87 -5.71 -2.79
N ASN A 172 -1.71 -4.77 -3.23
CA ASN A 172 -2.43 -3.85 -2.35
C ASN A 172 -3.46 -4.53 -1.42
N LYS A 173 -4.00 -5.68 -1.85
CA LYS A 173 -4.96 -6.47 -1.08
C LYS A 173 -4.34 -7.69 -0.41
N ASN A 174 -3.05 -7.94 -0.67
CA ASN A 174 -2.36 -9.18 -0.35
C ASN A 174 -3.07 -10.44 -0.90
N GLU A 175 -3.65 -10.36 -2.09
CA GLU A 175 -4.42 -11.47 -2.67
C GLU A 175 -3.67 -12.13 -3.84
N ILE A 176 -3.80 -13.45 -3.95
CA ILE A 176 -3.37 -14.24 -5.11
C ILE A 176 -4.56 -15.08 -5.57
N ASN A 177 -4.93 -14.94 -6.84
CA ASN A 177 -5.95 -15.72 -7.51
C ASN A 177 -5.30 -16.64 -8.55
N PHE A 178 -5.79 -17.87 -8.66
CA PHE A 178 -5.43 -18.78 -9.74
C PHE A 178 -6.67 -19.38 -10.39
N LYS A 179 -6.62 -19.51 -11.72
CA LYS A 179 -7.62 -20.21 -12.51
C LYS A 179 -6.93 -21.12 -13.53
N GLY A 180 -7.34 -22.37 -13.59
CA GLY A 180 -6.91 -23.31 -14.62
C GLY A 180 -8.09 -23.70 -15.50
N LYS A 181 -7.98 -23.49 -16.82
CA LYS A 181 -9.01 -23.86 -17.80
C LYS A 181 -8.45 -24.84 -18.81
N LYS A 182 -9.24 -25.87 -19.15
CA LYS A 182 -8.92 -26.84 -20.20
C LYS A 182 -10.10 -26.98 -21.16
N ASN A 183 -9.89 -26.69 -22.44
CA ASN A 183 -10.90 -26.96 -23.47
C ASN A 183 -10.85 -28.46 -23.83
N LEU A 184 -11.96 -29.15 -23.62
CA LEU A 184 -12.10 -30.60 -23.83
C LEU A 184 -12.76 -30.95 -25.19
N GLY A 185 -13.03 -29.98 -26.06
CA GLY A 185 -13.64 -30.20 -27.37
C GLY A 185 -15.18 -30.16 -27.35
N ASN A 186 -15.77 -30.37 -28.54
CA ASN A 186 -17.15 -30.03 -28.88
C ASN A 186 -18.16 -30.68 -27.92
N ASN A 187 -18.75 -29.84 -27.06
CA ASN A 187 -19.96 -30.00 -26.22
C ASN A 187 -19.78 -29.72 -24.72
N VAL A 188 -18.59 -29.36 -24.25
CA VAL A 188 -18.43 -28.78 -22.90
C VAL A 188 -17.60 -27.50 -22.98
N SER A 189 -18.23 -26.44 -23.50
CA SER A 189 -17.69 -25.08 -23.37
C SER A 189 -17.61 -24.73 -21.89
N ASP A 190 -16.40 -24.39 -21.44
CA ASP A 190 -16.13 -23.74 -20.15
C ASP A 190 -16.13 -24.61 -18.89
N SER A 191 -15.39 -25.72 -18.90
CA SER A 191 -15.04 -26.39 -17.65
C SER A 191 -13.71 -25.86 -17.06
N TYR A 192 -13.78 -25.30 -15.86
CA TYR A 192 -12.60 -25.02 -15.04
C TYR A 192 -12.04 -26.34 -14.52
N VAL A 193 -10.72 -26.45 -14.45
CA VAL A 193 -10.03 -27.59 -13.80
C VAL A 193 -9.71 -27.22 -12.35
N MET A 194 -9.47 -25.93 -12.08
CA MET A 194 -9.17 -25.44 -10.75
C MET A 194 -9.48 -23.94 -10.62
N GLU A 195 -9.96 -23.51 -9.47
CA GLU A 195 -10.03 -22.11 -9.04
C GLU A 195 -9.52 -22.00 -7.61
N SER A 196 -8.63 -21.06 -7.32
CA SER A 196 -8.18 -20.81 -5.95
C SER A 196 -7.97 -19.33 -5.68
N HIS A 197 -8.21 -18.94 -4.43
CA HIS A 197 -8.00 -17.59 -3.94
C HIS A 197 -7.33 -17.65 -2.58
N TYR A 198 -6.28 -16.85 -2.37
CA TYR A 198 -5.55 -16.76 -1.11
C TYR A 198 -5.32 -15.31 -0.71
N VAL A 199 -5.65 -14.99 0.54
CA VAL A 199 -5.21 -13.78 1.25
C VAL A 199 -3.93 -14.14 2.01
N ILE A 200 -2.84 -13.45 1.69
CA ILE A 200 -1.49 -13.77 2.15
C ILE A 200 -0.99 -12.79 3.20
N LYS A 201 -0.22 -13.27 4.17
CA LYS A 201 0.45 -12.43 5.16
C LYS A 201 1.59 -11.64 4.52
N ASN A 202 1.46 -10.31 4.51
CA ASN A 202 2.51 -9.38 4.07
C ASN A 202 3.00 -9.63 2.63
N LEU A 203 2.10 -9.84 1.67
CA LEU A 203 2.45 -10.12 0.27
C LEU A 203 3.18 -8.94 -0.37
N ASN A 204 4.33 -9.20 -0.99
CA ASN A 204 5.08 -8.22 -1.76
C ASN A 204 5.92 -8.90 -2.86
N GLN A 205 6.55 -8.11 -3.71
CA GLN A 205 7.32 -8.64 -4.84
C GLN A 205 8.52 -9.52 -4.41
N LYS A 206 9.06 -9.31 -3.20
CA LYS A 206 10.26 -10.03 -2.71
C LYS A 206 9.93 -11.41 -2.19
N ASN A 207 8.79 -11.57 -1.51
CA ASN A 207 8.36 -12.86 -0.96
C ASN A 207 7.46 -13.65 -1.90
N LEU A 208 6.93 -13.06 -2.99
CA LEU A 208 6.06 -13.75 -3.95
C LEU A 208 6.65 -15.10 -4.40
N LYS A 209 7.94 -15.17 -4.77
CA LYS A 209 8.58 -16.43 -5.18
C LYS A 209 8.46 -17.52 -4.10
N LYS A 210 8.76 -17.15 -2.86
CA LYS A 210 8.72 -18.06 -1.72
C LYS A 210 7.28 -18.52 -1.48
N ILE A 211 6.33 -17.60 -1.49
CA ILE A 211 4.90 -17.88 -1.29
C ILE A 211 4.37 -18.80 -2.39
N LEU A 212 4.67 -18.53 -3.65
CA LEU A 212 4.28 -19.39 -4.77
C LEU A 212 4.88 -20.80 -4.66
N SER A 213 6.15 -20.89 -4.23
CA SER A 213 6.83 -22.16 -3.96
C SER A 213 6.25 -22.91 -2.75
N ASN A 214 5.78 -22.18 -1.74
CA ASN A 214 5.12 -22.76 -0.57
C ASN A 214 3.77 -23.33 -0.98
N LEU A 215 2.94 -22.54 -1.68
CA LEU A 215 1.66 -22.97 -2.21
C LEU A 215 1.80 -24.21 -3.12
N SER A 216 2.83 -24.24 -3.97
CA SER A 216 3.10 -25.42 -4.82
C SER A 216 3.50 -26.68 -4.07
N SER A 217 3.99 -26.51 -2.85
CA SER A 217 4.38 -27.61 -1.96
C SER A 217 3.27 -27.94 -0.95
N ASN A 218 2.05 -27.42 -1.15
CA ASN A 218 0.93 -27.48 -0.21
C ASN A 218 1.27 -26.93 1.19
N ASN A 219 2.20 -25.98 1.27
CA ASN A 219 2.49 -25.24 2.47
C ASN A 219 1.70 -23.92 2.45
N TYR A 220 0.71 -23.83 3.34
CA TYR A 220 -0.19 -22.68 3.45
C TYR A 220 0.13 -21.77 4.64
N GLU A 221 1.30 -21.89 5.29
CA GLU A 221 1.68 -21.08 6.48
C GLU A 221 1.50 -19.57 6.29
N ASP A 222 1.70 -19.08 5.07
CA ASP A 222 1.57 -17.66 4.74
C ASP A 222 0.10 -17.25 4.44
N VAL A 223 -0.85 -18.18 4.39
CA VAL A 223 -2.27 -17.93 4.04
C VAL A 223 -3.07 -17.55 5.29
N ILE A 224 -3.67 -16.36 5.27
CA ILE A 224 -4.61 -15.90 6.31
C ILE A 224 -5.99 -16.53 6.09
N ASN A 225 -6.53 -16.42 4.88
CA ASN A 225 -7.77 -17.05 4.46
C ASN A 225 -7.63 -17.46 3.00
N GLY A 226 -8.23 -18.57 2.59
CA GLY A 226 -8.24 -18.95 1.18
C GLY A 226 -9.12 -20.15 0.87
N TYR A 227 -9.32 -20.43 -0.41
CA TYR A 227 -10.00 -21.62 -0.86
C TYR A 227 -9.36 -22.19 -2.13
N GLU A 228 -9.58 -23.49 -2.34
CA GLU A 228 -9.25 -24.22 -3.57
C GLU A 228 -10.48 -25.01 -4.01
N LYS A 229 -10.92 -24.83 -5.25
CA LYS A 229 -11.95 -25.62 -5.92
C LYS A 229 -11.29 -26.45 -7.00
N ILE A 230 -11.43 -27.76 -6.92
CA ILE A 230 -10.90 -28.73 -7.88
C ILE A 230 -12.08 -29.44 -8.52
N TYR A 231 -12.17 -29.39 -9.84
CA TYR A 231 -13.30 -29.91 -10.61
C TYR A 231 -12.96 -31.26 -11.24
N ASP A 232 -13.91 -32.19 -11.18
CA ASP A 232 -13.88 -33.49 -11.85
C ASP A 232 -14.92 -33.50 -12.97
N ASN A 233 -14.49 -33.76 -14.20
CA ASN A 233 -15.32 -33.70 -15.41
C ASN A 233 -15.59 -35.08 -16.02
N SER A 234 -15.51 -36.15 -15.24
CA SER A 234 -15.72 -37.54 -15.69
C SER A 234 -17.20 -37.90 -15.96
N TYR A 235 -18.07 -36.92 -16.25
CA TYR A 235 -19.54 -36.94 -16.31
C TYR A 235 -20.25 -36.83 -14.94
N SER A 236 -21.20 -35.89 -14.83
CA SER A 236 -21.73 -35.19 -13.63
C SER A 236 -20.75 -34.15 -13.05
N PHE A 237 -21.15 -32.87 -12.94
CA PHE A 237 -20.26 -31.80 -12.45
C PHE A 237 -20.04 -32.00 -10.95
N LYS A 238 -18.85 -32.50 -10.60
CA LYS A 238 -18.43 -32.65 -9.21
C LYS A 238 -17.23 -31.77 -8.93
N TYR A 239 -17.21 -31.13 -7.77
CA TYR A 239 -16.02 -30.41 -7.34
C TYR A 239 -15.80 -30.51 -5.84
N LYS A 240 -14.52 -30.48 -5.48
CA LYS A 240 -14.05 -30.47 -4.11
C LYS A 240 -13.57 -29.06 -3.77
N GLU A 241 -14.17 -28.47 -2.74
CA GLU A 241 -13.77 -27.17 -2.19
C GLU A 241 -13.04 -27.38 -0.87
N LYS A 242 -11.82 -26.88 -0.77
CA LYS A 242 -11.05 -26.81 0.48
C LYS A 242 -10.99 -25.38 0.95
N THR A 243 -11.22 -25.12 2.24
CA THR A 243 -11.11 -23.78 2.83
C THR A 243 -10.01 -23.75 3.87
N TYR A 244 -9.17 -22.72 3.80
CA TYR A 244 -8.01 -22.53 4.66
C TYR A 244 -8.16 -21.26 5.50
N LYS A 245 -7.74 -21.34 6.76
CA LYS A 245 -7.66 -20.20 7.69
C LYS A 245 -6.41 -20.31 8.55
N ASN A 246 -5.62 -19.24 8.59
CA ASN A 246 -4.33 -19.16 9.28
C ASN A 246 -3.42 -20.36 8.99
N GLY A 247 -3.31 -20.69 7.71
CA GLY A 247 -2.51 -21.78 7.17
C GLY A 247 -2.99 -23.20 7.47
N LYS A 248 -4.16 -23.35 8.10
CA LYS A 248 -4.77 -24.66 8.37
C LYS A 248 -5.99 -24.89 7.49
N LEU A 249 -6.13 -26.12 6.99
CA LEU A 249 -7.37 -26.58 6.37
C LEU A 249 -8.46 -26.66 7.44
N ILE A 250 -9.55 -25.93 7.26
CA ILE A 250 -10.66 -25.88 8.23
C ILE A 250 -11.94 -26.53 7.73
N ASP A 251 -12.11 -26.66 6.41
CA ASP A 251 -13.30 -27.25 5.81
C ASP A 251 -12.95 -27.93 4.49
N THR A 252 -13.69 -28.98 4.15
CA THR A 252 -13.61 -29.68 2.87
C THR A 252 -15.01 -30.12 2.48
N LYS A 253 -15.52 -29.56 1.40
CA LYS A 253 -16.85 -29.85 0.85
C LYS A 253 -16.73 -30.53 -0.49
N GLU A 254 -17.62 -31.49 -0.73
CA GLU A 254 -17.78 -32.13 -2.03
C GLU A 254 -19.18 -31.81 -2.53
N TYR A 255 -19.25 -31.31 -3.76
CA TYR A 255 -20.48 -30.96 -4.42
C TYR A 255 -20.67 -31.87 -5.61
N ASP A 256 -21.88 -32.37 -5.80
CA ASP A 256 -22.28 -33.18 -6.94
C ASP A 256 -23.58 -32.64 -7.52
N SER A 257 -23.61 -32.51 -8.85
CA SER A 257 -24.79 -32.16 -9.64
C SER A 257 -26.02 -33.07 -9.42
N SER A 258 -25.88 -34.23 -8.76
CA SER A 258 -26.99 -35.10 -8.38
C SER A 258 -27.98 -34.49 -7.36
N ASN A 259 -27.65 -33.33 -6.76
CA ASN A 259 -28.52 -32.62 -5.80
C ASN A 259 -29.03 -31.23 -6.27
N ILE A 260 -28.94 -30.92 -7.57
CA ILE A 260 -29.41 -29.62 -8.08
C ILE A 260 -30.74 -29.83 -8.82
N ASN A 261 -31.85 -29.50 -8.13
CA ASN A 261 -33.13 -29.27 -8.79
C ASN A 261 -32.94 -28.22 -9.90
N ALA A 262 -33.48 -28.52 -11.08
CA ALA A 262 -33.24 -27.82 -12.35
C ALA A 262 -33.77 -26.37 -12.44
N ASP A 263 -34.17 -25.74 -11.33
CA ASP A 263 -34.75 -24.39 -11.32
C ASP A 263 -33.74 -23.27 -11.00
N THR A 264 -32.52 -23.57 -10.56
CA THR A 264 -31.54 -22.54 -10.18
C THR A 264 -30.63 -22.02 -11.31
N PHE A 265 -30.70 -22.56 -12.53
CA PHE A 265 -29.80 -22.16 -13.62
C PHE A 265 -30.35 -21.12 -14.61
N LYS A 266 -31.51 -20.49 -14.33
CA LYS A 266 -32.04 -19.39 -15.17
C LYS A 266 -31.80 -17.97 -14.66
N ASN A 267 -31.21 -17.77 -13.48
CA ASN A 267 -31.12 -16.43 -12.86
C ASN A 267 -29.71 -15.90 -12.54
N ILE A 268 -28.63 -16.43 -13.14
CA ILE A 268 -27.27 -15.86 -12.97
C ILE A 268 -26.85 -14.97 -14.15
N SER A 269 -27.67 -14.86 -15.19
CA SER A 269 -27.47 -13.90 -16.30
C SER A 269 -28.55 -12.82 -16.31
N LYS A 270 -28.58 -11.98 -15.27
CA LYS A 270 -29.16 -10.62 -15.21
C LYS A 270 -29.35 -10.27 -13.74
N ASN A 271 -28.58 -9.30 -13.23
CA ASN A 271 -29.03 -8.28 -12.28
C ASN A 271 -27.86 -7.36 -11.93
N GLU A 272 -27.54 -6.43 -12.85
CA GLU A 272 -27.51 -5.03 -12.46
C GLU A 272 -28.92 -4.47 -12.71
N VAL A 273 -29.34 -3.51 -11.86
CA VAL A 273 -30.51 -2.62 -11.99
C VAL A 273 -31.82 -3.03 -11.24
N GLN A 274 -32.01 -2.35 -10.11
CA GLN A 274 -33.23 -1.80 -9.49
C GLN A 274 -34.33 -2.66 -8.80
N ASN A 275 -34.57 -2.22 -7.55
CA ASN A 275 -35.84 -1.91 -6.84
C ASN A 275 -36.96 -2.94 -6.63
N SER A 276 -37.27 -3.09 -5.33
CA SER A 276 -38.59 -3.18 -4.67
C SER A 276 -39.62 -4.20 -5.20
N ASN A 277 -39.92 -5.23 -4.41
CA ASN A 277 -41.12 -5.26 -3.55
C ASN A 277 -41.32 -6.62 -2.86
N ASN A 278 -41.85 -6.55 -1.64
CA ASN A 278 -42.35 -7.65 -0.82
C ASN A 278 -43.41 -8.51 -1.55
N SER A 279 -43.45 -9.81 -1.25
CA SER A 279 -44.56 -10.42 -0.48
C SER A 279 -44.45 -11.96 -0.39
N TYR A 280 -45.00 -12.45 0.72
CA TYR A 280 -45.05 -13.81 1.24
C TYR A 280 -45.97 -14.78 0.48
N LYS A 281 -45.70 -16.10 0.61
CA LYS A 281 -46.56 -17.19 1.20
C LYS A 281 -46.27 -18.58 0.56
N SER A 282 -45.82 -19.57 1.36
CA SER A 282 -46.56 -20.76 1.88
C SER A 282 -46.94 -21.80 0.81
N ASN A 283 -46.74 -23.12 0.90
CA ASN A 283 -46.96 -24.07 1.98
C ASN A 283 -46.34 -25.46 1.64
N GLU A 284 -45.96 -26.22 2.69
CA GLU A 284 -46.24 -27.64 3.01
C GLU A 284 -47.00 -28.52 1.98
N ASN A 285 -46.88 -29.85 1.82
CA ASN A 285 -46.46 -31.05 2.58
C ASN A 285 -46.41 -32.21 1.52
N ASN A 286 -45.72 -33.35 1.62
CA ASN A 286 -46.05 -34.52 2.46
C ASN A 286 -45.11 -35.71 2.14
N ASN A 287 -44.89 -36.54 3.17
CA ASN A 287 -44.24 -37.86 3.21
C ASN A 287 -44.82 -38.92 2.25
N TYR A 288 -44.07 -39.99 1.95
CA TYR A 288 -44.43 -41.38 2.32
C TYR A 288 -43.27 -42.39 2.16
N ASN A 289 -43.34 -43.43 3.00
CA ASN A 289 -42.36 -44.46 3.37
C ASN A 289 -42.45 -45.77 2.54
N THR A 290 -41.41 -46.61 2.71
CA THR A 290 -41.36 -48.11 2.67
C THR A 290 -41.48 -48.80 1.30
N ILE A 291 -40.76 -49.90 0.99
CA ILE A 291 -40.84 -51.26 1.56
C ILE A 291 -39.59 -52.12 1.20
N ASN A 292 -39.18 -52.98 2.14
CA ASN A 292 -38.24 -54.12 2.03
C ASN A 292 -38.86 -55.36 1.33
N LYS A 293 -38.05 -56.18 0.63
CA LYS A 293 -37.79 -57.61 0.96
C LYS A 293 -36.92 -58.36 -0.07
N THR A 294 -35.80 -58.87 0.44
CA THR A 294 -35.17 -60.22 0.30
C THR A 294 -35.64 -61.21 -0.77
N ASN A 295 -34.68 -61.88 -1.43
CA ASN A 295 -34.42 -63.33 -1.28
C ASN A 295 -33.05 -63.76 -1.86
N ASN A 296 -32.38 -64.66 -1.12
CA ASN A 296 -31.17 -65.45 -1.47
C ASN A 296 -31.54 -66.55 -2.52
N GLU A 297 -30.65 -67.27 -3.22
CA GLU A 297 -29.41 -67.98 -2.87
C GLU A 297 -28.54 -68.34 -4.10
N LYS A 298 -27.21 -68.44 -3.89
CA LYS A 298 -26.18 -69.40 -4.43
C LYS A 298 -26.05 -69.60 -5.96
N GLU A 299 -24.88 -69.59 -6.59
CA GLU A 299 -23.61 -70.29 -6.29
C GLU A 299 -22.35 -69.49 -6.73
N ASN A 300 -21.23 -69.81 -6.10
CA ASN A 300 -19.90 -69.22 -6.25
C ASN A 300 -19.09 -69.84 -7.39
N LEU A 301 -18.36 -69.00 -8.12
CA LEU A 301 -17.02 -69.26 -8.69
C LEU A 301 -16.33 -67.89 -8.80
N ASP A 302 -15.27 -67.70 -8.00
CA ASP A 302 -14.49 -66.46 -7.90
C ASP A 302 -13.57 -66.29 -9.12
N ASP A 303 -13.73 -65.17 -9.83
CA ASP A 303 -12.77 -64.60 -10.78
C ASP A 303 -12.53 -63.12 -10.47
N ASP A 304 -11.30 -62.70 -10.79
CA ASP A 304 -10.81 -61.34 -11.01
C ASP A 304 -10.55 -60.36 -9.84
N LYS A 305 -9.26 -60.35 -9.47
CA LYS A 305 -8.53 -59.15 -9.07
C LYS A 305 -8.37 -58.20 -10.27
N SER A 306 -8.91 -56.97 -10.20
CA SER A 306 -8.19 -55.70 -10.47
C SER A 306 -9.16 -54.53 -10.78
N SER A 307 -9.54 -53.75 -9.77
CA SER A 307 -10.18 -52.44 -10.00
C SER A 307 -10.09 -51.47 -8.81
N LYS A 308 -9.02 -51.56 -8.00
CA LYS A 308 -8.76 -50.59 -6.91
C LYS A 308 -7.72 -49.51 -7.23
N ASP A 309 -7.09 -49.52 -8.41
CA ASP A 309 -5.95 -48.65 -8.71
C ASP A 309 -6.27 -47.37 -9.54
N GLU A 310 -7.51 -47.17 -10.01
CA GLU A 310 -7.82 -46.01 -10.87
C GLU A 310 -8.11 -44.70 -10.11
N LYS A 311 -8.64 -44.76 -8.88
CA LYS A 311 -8.91 -43.54 -8.08
C LYS A 311 -7.65 -42.88 -7.51
N GLY A 312 -6.59 -43.66 -7.29
CA GLY A 312 -5.28 -43.14 -6.89
C GLY A 312 -4.58 -42.41 -8.03
N ASN A 313 -4.74 -42.88 -9.27
CA ASN A 313 -4.10 -42.32 -10.45
C ASN A 313 -4.64 -40.93 -10.84
N LEU A 314 -5.93 -40.64 -10.68
CA LEU A 314 -6.47 -39.33 -11.05
C LEU A 314 -5.96 -38.20 -10.14
N LEU A 315 -5.91 -38.44 -8.82
CA LEU A 315 -5.36 -37.50 -7.86
C LEU A 315 -3.86 -37.29 -8.06
N TYR A 316 -3.14 -38.36 -8.43
CA TYR A 316 -1.70 -38.35 -8.70
C TYR A 316 -1.36 -37.62 -10.01
N VAL A 317 -2.17 -37.81 -11.07
CA VAL A 317 -2.05 -37.08 -12.33
C VAL A 317 -2.37 -35.60 -12.15
N LEU A 318 -3.37 -35.26 -11.32
CA LEU A 318 -3.66 -33.89 -10.94
C LEU A 318 -2.50 -33.28 -10.13
N PHE A 319 -1.92 -34.02 -9.19
CA PHE A 319 -0.75 -33.59 -8.41
C PHE A 319 0.49 -33.35 -9.28
N ILE A 320 0.77 -34.26 -10.21
CA ILE A 320 1.87 -34.13 -11.17
C ILE A 320 1.64 -32.94 -12.09
N SER A 321 0.40 -32.70 -12.53
CA SER A 321 0.06 -31.54 -13.36
C SER A 321 0.24 -30.22 -12.59
N ILE A 322 -0.13 -30.16 -11.31
CA ILE A 322 0.06 -29.02 -10.40
C ILE A 322 1.56 -28.73 -10.19
N ILE A 323 2.36 -29.77 -9.94
CA ILE A 323 3.82 -29.65 -9.77
C ILE A 323 4.48 -29.22 -11.08
N LEU A 324 4.08 -29.80 -12.22
CA LEU A 324 4.60 -29.41 -13.54
C LEU A 324 4.23 -27.96 -13.89
N ILE A 325 3.01 -27.51 -13.60
CA ILE A 325 2.56 -26.15 -13.86
C ILE A 325 3.26 -25.15 -12.92
N LEU A 326 3.41 -25.46 -11.64
CA LEU A 326 4.09 -24.58 -10.68
C LEU A 326 5.60 -24.56 -10.90
N SER A 327 6.19 -25.68 -11.34
CA SER A 327 7.58 -25.72 -11.81
C SER A 327 7.77 -24.89 -13.08
N LEU A 328 6.82 -24.92 -14.04
CA LEU A 328 6.85 -24.08 -15.24
C LEU A 328 6.73 -22.59 -14.88
N ILE A 329 5.86 -22.23 -13.93
CA ILE A 329 5.72 -20.87 -13.40
C ILE A 329 7.00 -20.44 -12.66
N ALA A 330 7.64 -21.33 -11.90
CA ALA A 330 8.92 -21.06 -11.24
C ALA A 330 10.08 -20.90 -12.25
N ILE A 331 10.06 -21.66 -13.35
CA ILE A 331 11.01 -21.54 -14.46
C ILE A 331 10.79 -20.22 -15.20
N ILE A 332 9.55 -19.84 -15.48
CA ILE A 332 9.21 -18.54 -16.07
C ILE A 332 9.63 -17.42 -15.11
N TYR A 333 9.40 -17.55 -13.81
CA TYR A 333 9.89 -16.62 -12.79
C TYR A 333 11.43 -16.53 -12.82
N GLU A 334 12.16 -17.64 -12.89
CA GLU A 334 13.62 -17.61 -13.05
C GLU A 334 14.03 -16.95 -14.37
N PHE A 335 13.38 -17.24 -15.48
CA PHE A 335 13.72 -16.69 -16.79
C PHE A 335 13.51 -15.16 -16.84
N PHE A 336 12.46 -14.65 -16.19
CA PHE A 336 12.15 -13.22 -16.13
C PHE A 336 12.92 -12.45 -15.04
N PHE A 337 13.16 -13.03 -13.86
CA PHE A 337 13.74 -12.33 -12.71
C PHE A 337 15.21 -12.66 -12.41
N LYS A 338 15.80 -13.70 -13.01
CA LYS A 338 17.23 -14.05 -12.79
C LYS A 338 18.21 -13.25 -13.65
N LYS A 339 17.75 -12.31 -14.48
CA LYS A 339 18.63 -11.44 -15.27
C LYS A 339 19.42 -10.39 -14.46
N ASN A 340 19.18 -10.28 -13.14
CA ASN A 340 19.92 -9.36 -12.26
C ASN A 340 20.80 -10.03 -11.17
N LYS A 341 21.06 -11.33 -11.23
CA LYS A 341 22.01 -11.98 -10.31
C LYS A 341 23.04 -12.83 -11.04
N LYS A 342 24.03 -12.19 -11.66
CA LYS A 342 25.35 -12.82 -11.84
C LYS A 342 26.47 -11.84 -11.46
N ASN A 343 27.27 -12.30 -10.51
CA ASN A 343 28.55 -11.79 -10.02
C ASN A 343 28.54 -10.46 -9.26
N LYS A 344 28.32 -10.54 -7.94
CA LYS A 344 28.81 -9.51 -7.00
C LYS A 344 29.57 -10.16 -5.86
N LYS A 345 30.90 -9.99 -5.87
CA LYS A 345 31.71 -10.13 -4.66
C LYS A 345 31.12 -9.18 -3.61
N LYS A 346 30.81 -9.69 -2.41
CA LYS A 346 30.46 -8.85 -1.25
C LYS A 346 31.59 -7.82 -1.05
N LYS A 347 31.33 -6.54 -1.30
CA LYS A 347 32.23 -5.46 -0.85
C LYS A 347 32.15 -5.42 0.68
N LEU A 348 33.30 -5.42 1.36
CA LEU A 348 33.34 -5.16 2.81
C LEU A 348 32.81 -3.75 3.08
N LYS A 349 31.97 -3.60 4.11
CA LYS A 349 31.59 -2.29 4.69
C LYS A 349 32.80 -1.74 5.46
N TYR A 350 33.10 -0.45 5.32
CA TYR A 350 34.15 0.21 6.09
C TYR A 350 33.66 0.75 7.44
N PHE A 351 32.38 1.12 7.55
CA PHE A 351 31.76 1.53 8.81
C PHE A 351 31.11 0.36 9.54
N GLU A 352 31.47 0.20 10.81
CA GLU A 352 30.96 -0.85 11.69
C GLU A 352 30.04 -0.25 12.75
N TYR A 353 28.89 -0.90 12.98
CA TYR A 353 27.96 -0.53 14.05
C TYR A 353 28.22 -1.39 15.27
N ILE A 354 28.47 -0.75 16.39
CA ILE A 354 28.68 -1.39 17.66
C ILE A 354 27.61 -0.97 18.65
N ASP A 355 27.27 -1.87 19.54
CA ASP A 355 26.42 -1.59 20.69
C ASP A 355 27.32 -1.34 21.91
N LEU A 356 27.13 -0.19 22.57
CA LEU A 356 27.85 0.18 23.79
C LEU A 356 26.98 -0.05 25.05
N GLY A 357 25.78 -0.60 24.88
CA GLY A 357 24.81 -0.85 25.95
C GLY A 357 23.83 0.31 26.13
N ASP A 358 24.33 1.53 26.35
CA ASP A 358 23.51 2.73 26.51
C ASP A 358 23.12 3.39 25.18
N ARG A 359 23.86 3.09 24.10
CA ARG A 359 23.62 3.58 22.73
C ARG A 359 24.35 2.75 21.71
N LYS A 360 23.99 2.91 20.43
CA LYS A 360 24.81 2.41 19.32
C LYS A 360 25.86 3.46 18.92
N ALA A 361 26.97 3.01 18.34
CA ALA A 361 28.02 3.88 17.83
C ALA A 361 28.60 3.36 16.51
N VAL A 362 29.15 4.28 15.72
CA VAL A 362 29.82 3.98 14.44
C VAL A 362 31.33 3.98 14.63
N ARG A 363 31.98 2.94 14.11
CA ARG A 363 33.44 2.82 14.02
C ARG A 363 33.90 2.87 12.57
N TYR A 364 35.12 3.36 12.36
CA TYR A 364 35.87 3.29 11.10
C TYR A 364 37.27 2.78 11.40
N LYS A 365 37.70 1.70 10.72
CA LYS A 365 38.99 1.04 10.96
C LYS A 365 39.26 0.76 12.46
N GLY A 366 38.24 0.26 13.17
CA GLY A 366 38.33 -0.10 14.60
C GLY A 366 38.18 1.05 15.60
N ASN A 367 38.23 2.30 15.17
CA ASN A 367 38.13 3.48 16.04
C ASN A 367 36.74 4.14 15.98
N LEU A 368 36.31 4.77 17.08
CA LEU A 368 35.07 5.55 17.11
C LEU A 368 35.15 6.74 16.13
N LEU A 369 34.09 6.91 15.33
CA LEU A 369 34.04 7.93 14.29
C LEU A 369 33.92 9.35 14.86
N ASN A 370 34.78 10.26 14.42
CA ASN A 370 34.83 11.67 14.85
C ASN A 370 34.76 12.65 13.65
N SER A 371 34.22 12.19 12.53
CA SER A 371 34.10 12.95 11.27
C SER A 371 32.67 12.95 10.77
N SER A 372 32.40 13.77 9.77
CA SER A 372 31.11 13.84 9.10
C SER A 372 31.05 12.87 7.91
N ILE A 373 29.90 12.21 7.71
CA ILE A 373 29.66 11.33 6.56
C ILE A 373 28.47 11.83 5.74
N ASN A 374 28.67 11.88 4.42
CA ASN A 374 27.63 12.13 3.43
C ASN A 374 27.08 10.81 2.90
N TYR A 375 25.86 10.46 3.26
CA TYR A 375 25.12 9.35 2.66
C TYR A 375 24.28 9.87 1.50
N LYS A 376 24.66 9.50 0.29
CA LYS A 376 23.94 9.84 -0.94
C LYS A 376 23.19 8.60 -1.42
N ILE A 377 21.88 8.67 -1.48
CA ILE A 377 21.05 7.57 -1.98
C ILE A 377 20.48 7.98 -3.32
N LEU A 378 20.96 7.34 -4.38
CA LEU A 378 20.47 7.51 -5.74
C LEU A 378 19.42 6.44 -6.00
N CYS A 379 18.16 6.84 -6.09
CA CYS A 379 17.04 5.96 -6.39
C CYS A 379 16.16 6.57 -7.49
N ASN A 380 16.21 6.01 -8.69
CA ASN A 380 15.46 6.49 -9.87
C ASN A 380 15.67 7.99 -10.16
N ARG A 381 14.63 8.83 -9.96
CA ARG A 381 14.58 10.28 -10.25
C ARG A 381 14.80 11.17 -9.01
N LYS A 382 14.97 10.60 -7.82
CA LYS A 382 15.14 11.35 -6.57
C LYS A 382 16.44 10.99 -5.89
N ASN A 383 17.12 12.04 -5.42
CA ASN A 383 18.31 11.91 -4.60
C ASN A 383 17.88 12.17 -3.15
N ILE A 384 18.17 11.22 -2.27
CA ILE A 384 18.10 11.44 -0.84
C ILE A 384 19.52 11.73 -0.38
N LEU A 385 19.69 12.85 0.32
CA LEU A 385 20.95 13.22 0.93
C LEU A 385 20.77 13.16 2.44
N LEU A 386 21.62 12.39 3.10
CA LEU A 386 21.70 12.31 4.54
C LEU A 386 23.12 12.66 4.95
N PHE A 387 23.28 13.74 5.70
CA PHE A 387 24.56 14.17 6.24
C PHE A 387 24.54 13.98 7.75
N ILE A 388 25.54 13.29 8.30
CA ILE A 388 25.63 13.03 9.73
C ILE A 388 27.01 13.45 10.23
N ASN A 389 27.03 14.31 11.24
CA ASN A 389 28.23 14.62 12.02
C ASN A 389 28.35 13.64 13.19
N TYR A 390 29.50 13.01 13.34
CA TYR A 390 29.76 12.09 14.45
C TYR A 390 30.81 12.64 15.42
N LYS A 391 30.60 12.39 16.71
CA LYS A 391 31.59 12.57 17.78
C LYS A 391 31.57 11.33 18.67
N ASN A 392 32.73 10.71 18.89
CA ASN A 392 32.89 9.45 19.59
C ASN A 392 31.92 8.35 19.09
N GLY A 393 31.72 8.30 17.77
CA GLY A 393 30.85 7.36 17.09
C GLY A 393 29.36 7.66 17.18
N SER A 394 28.94 8.73 17.89
CA SER A 394 27.54 9.11 18.04
C SER A 394 27.17 10.32 17.17
N PRO A 395 26.01 10.29 16.51
CA PRO A 395 25.49 11.46 15.78
C PRO A 395 25.31 12.68 16.69
N THR A 396 25.83 13.83 16.27
CA THR A 396 25.62 15.13 16.94
C THR A 396 24.73 16.07 16.12
N ASN A 397 24.73 15.92 14.80
CA ASN A 397 23.83 16.63 13.90
C ASN A 397 23.49 15.74 12.72
N ILE A 398 22.21 15.72 12.33
CA ILE A 398 21.72 14.91 11.21
C ILE A 398 20.89 15.82 10.30
N LYS A 399 21.29 15.89 9.03
CA LYS A 399 20.54 16.60 7.99
C LYS A 399 20.05 15.63 6.96
N PHE A 400 18.74 15.57 6.77
CA PHE A 400 18.11 14.73 5.77
C PHE A 400 17.41 15.61 4.74
N SER A 401 17.55 15.30 3.45
CA SER A 401 16.82 16.01 2.40
C SER A 401 16.42 15.09 1.26
N VAL A 402 15.25 15.38 0.70
CA VAL A 402 14.73 14.74 -0.51
C VAL A 402 13.92 15.77 -1.31
N SER A 403 14.31 15.99 -2.56
CA SER A 403 13.71 17.03 -3.40
C SER A 403 13.74 18.41 -2.70
N ASN A 404 12.60 19.03 -2.43
CA ASN A 404 12.48 20.32 -1.74
C ASN A 404 12.19 20.19 -0.24
N TYR A 405 12.29 19.00 0.33
CA TYR A 405 12.00 18.77 1.74
C TYR A 405 13.29 18.55 2.54
N TYR A 406 13.39 19.14 3.72
CA TYR A 406 14.58 19.08 4.57
C TYR A 406 14.21 18.82 6.03
N ILE A 407 15.06 18.08 6.74
CA ILE A 407 15.00 17.87 8.19
C ILE A 407 16.39 18.16 8.74
N ASP A 408 16.47 18.97 9.78
CA ASP A 408 17.69 19.21 10.56
C ASP A 408 17.44 18.74 12.01
N ILE A 409 18.30 17.86 12.50
CA ILE A 409 18.20 17.28 13.84
C ILE A 409 19.47 17.67 14.59
N ASP A 410 19.30 18.53 15.59
CA ASP A 410 20.34 18.94 16.50
C ASP A 410 20.28 18.06 17.76
N VAL A 411 21.28 17.18 17.91
CA VAL A 411 21.32 16.16 18.96
C VAL A 411 21.96 16.77 20.20
N LYS A 412 21.18 16.93 21.26
CA LYS A 412 21.68 17.41 22.57
C LYS A 412 22.28 16.27 23.38
N LYS A 413 21.58 15.13 23.39
CA LYS A 413 21.99 13.94 24.14
C LYS A 413 21.47 12.68 23.43
N LEU A 414 22.32 11.67 23.36
CA LEU A 414 21.97 10.36 22.80
C LEU A 414 22.43 9.26 23.74
N THR A 415 21.44 8.64 24.39
CA THR A 415 21.57 7.45 25.25
C THR A 415 20.52 6.45 24.78
N ASN A 416 19.67 5.91 25.67
CA ASN A 416 18.56 5.03 25.31
C ASN A 416 17.56 5.72 24.37
N ASN A 417 17.35 7.02 24.59
CA ASN A 417 16.51 7.89 23.76
C ASN A 417 17.33 9.07 23.23
N LEU A 418 16.78 9.74 22.21
CA LEU A 418 17.32 10.94 21.61
C LEU A 418 16.71 12.18 22.25
N GLU A 419 17.52 13.02 22.88
CA GLU A 419 17.11 14.39 23.23
C GLU A 419 17.60 15.35 22.13
N ALA A 420 16.67 16.03 21.46
CA ALA A 420 17.00 16.83 20.29
C ALA A 420 16.07 18.02 20.04
N LYS A 421 16.49 18.86 19.10
CA LYS A 421 15.63 19.78 18.35
C LYS A 421 15.56 19.29 16.90
N ILE A 422 14.35 19.12 16.37
CA ILE A 422 14.10 18.67 15.00
C ILE A 422 13.36 19.78 14.27
N ASP A 423 13.97 20.36 13.25
CA ASP A 423 13.34 21.35 12.38
C ASP A 423 13.05 20.73 11.00
N CYS A 424 11.82 20.89 10.51
CA CYS A 424 11.37 20.38 9.21
C CYS A 424 11.02 21.53 8.26
N TYR A 425 11.46 21.45 7.01
CA TYR A 425 11.32 22.52 6.02
C TYR A 425 10.77 22.03 4.68
N ILE A 426 10.07 22.92 3.98
CA ILE A 426 9.70 22.80 2.56
C ILE A 426 10.25 24.02 1.83
N GLY A 427 11.24 23.81 0.96
CA GLY A 427 12.04 24.89 0.37
C GLY A 427 12.77 25.66 1.47
N THR A 428 12.53 26.97 1.54
CA THR A 428 13.07 27.85 2.59
C THR A 428 12.13 28.02 3.78
N TYR A 429 10.91 27.46 3.73
CA TYR A 429 9.90 27.63 4.75
C TYR A 429 10.03 26.54 5.82
N LYS A 430 10.22 26.94 7.07
CA LYS A 430 10.14 26.04 8.22
C LYS A 430 8.68 25.73 8.51
N ILE A 431 8.32 24.45 8.52
CA ILE A 431 6.94 23.99 8.72
C ILE A 431 6.75 23.47 10.15
N PHE A 432 7.72 22.73 10.67
CA PHE A 432 7.66 22.19 12.02
C PHE A 432 8.96 22.44 12.80
N THR A 433 8.83 22.60 14.11
CA THR A 433 9.92 22.47 15.09
C THR A 433 9.44 21.54 16.20
N ALA A 434 10.15 20.44 16.44
CA ALA A 434 9.92 19.58 17.59
C ALA A 434 11.09 19.67 18.56
N ASN A 435 10.81 19.79 19.85
CA ASN A 435 11.81 19.82 20.92
C ASN A 435 11.45 18.81 22.00
N GLY A 436 12.40 18.00 22.44
CA GLY A 436 12.19 17.06 23.53
C GLY A 436 12.96 15.74 23.35
N GLU A 437 12.35 14.67 23.82
CA GLU A 437 12.85 13.31 23.80
C GLU A 437 12.12 12.48 22.73
N PHE A 438 12.88 11.73 21.94
CA PHE A 438 12.42 11.01 20.76
C PHE A 438 13.01 9.59 20.73
N LYS A 439 12.29 8.69 20.06
CA LYS A 439 12.84 7.42 19.59
C LYS A 439 13.94 7.72 18.57
N PHE A 440 15.05 7.00 18.68
CA PHE A 440 16.15 7.12 17.73
C PHE A 440 16.12 5.94 16.75
N LEU A 441 15.97 6.23 15.46
CA LEU A 441 15.80 5.23 14.41
C LEU A 441 17.16 4.79 13.84
N ASP A 442 17.27 3.55 13.34
CA ASP A 442 18.55 3.00 12.88
C ASP A 442 19.20 3.82 11.74
N TRP A 443 18.40 4.36 10.81
CA TRP A 443 18.93 5.19 9.72
C TRP A 443 19.56 6.49 10.23
N MET A 444 19.20 6.96 11.43
CA MET A 444 19.76 8.16 12.06
C MET A 444 21.20 7.95 12.55
N TYR A 445 21.63 6.69 12.71
CA TYR A 445 23.04 6.31 12.86
C TYR A 445 23.77 6.19 11.51
N GLY A 446 23.10 6.43 10.38
CA GLY A 446 23.60 6.08 9.05
C GLY A 446 23.46 4.59 8.71
N ASN A 447 22.85 3.79 9.59
CA ASN A 447 22.69 2.35 9.38
C ASN A 447 21.54 2.05 8.42
N MET A 448 21.84 2.07 7.13
CA MET A 448 20.95 1.59 6.08
C MET A 448 21.28 0.12 5.83
N ASP A 449 20.76 -0.78 6.67
CA ASP A 449 21.12 -2.20 6.68
C ASP A 449 20.78 -2.87 5.33
N PRO A 450 21.76 -3.35 4.55
CA PRO A 450 21.54 -3.92 3.23
C PRO A 450 20.91 -5.31 3.34
N LYS A 451 19.58 -5.36 3.43
CA LYS A 451 18.82 -6.58 3.12
C LYS A 451 18.89 -6.85 1.61
N ASN A 452 19.99 -7.44 1.15
CA ASN A 452 20.20 -8.08 -0.17
C ASN A 452 19.84 -7.29 -1.45
N GLU A 453 19.48 -6.00 -1.37
CA GLU A 453 19.10 -5.16 -2.51
C GLU A 453 20.08 -4.02 -2.80
N ILE A 454 20.89 -3.62 -1.80
CA ILE A 454 21.98 -2.67 -2.00
C ILE A 454 23.21 -3.41 -2.49
N ASP A 455 23.11 -3.95 -3.69
CA ASP A 455 24.19 -4.70 -4.28
C ASP A 455 25.26 -3.77 -4.90
N ASN A 456 25.02 -2.45 -4.99
CA ASN A 456 25.98 -1.45 -5.48
C ASN A 456 26.03 -0.24 -4.54
N PHE A 457 27.09 -0.16 -3.73
CA PHE A 457 27.46 1.07 -3.04
C PHE A 457 28.96 1.38 -3.26
N VAL A 458 29.29 2.67 -3.15
CA VAL A 458 30.65 3.18 -3.10
C VAL A 458 30.80 3.84 -1.74
N GLU A 459 31.81 3.43 -0.99
CA GLU A 459 32.06 3.94 0.36
C GLU A 459 33.51 4.41 0.43
N ASN A 460 33.70 5.59 1.02
CA ASN A 460 35.00 6.16 1.36
C ASN A 460 34.91 6.87 2.73
N GLU A 461 36.00 7.49 3.16
CA GLU A 461 36.13 8.11 4.49
C GLU A 461 35.15 9.26 4.79
N LYS A 462 34.51 9.84 3.76
CA LYS A 462 33.61 11.01 3.89
C LYS A 462 32.24 10.81 3.25
N GLU A 463 32.07 9.77 2.43
CA GLU A 463 30.87 9.58 1.62
C GLU A 463 30.51 8.10 1.46
N VAL A 464 29.21 7.82 1.57
CA VAL A 464 28.60 6.54 1.22
C VAL A 464 27.54 6.78 0.16
N LEU A 465 27.78 6.27 -1.04
CA LEU A 465 26.90 6.39 -2.19
C LEU A 465 26.17 5.07 -2.42
N TYR A 466 24.87 5.06 -2.19
CA TYR A 466 23.98 3.94 -2.44
C TYR A 466 23.29 4.06 -3.79
N TYR A 467 23.32 2.99 -4.59
CA TYR A 467 22.55 2.90 -5.83
C TYR A 467 21.39 1.90 -5.65
N LEU A 468 20.17 2.41 -5.61
CA LEU A 468 18.96 1.61 -5.42
C LEU A 468 18.18 1.47 -6.72
N GLU A 469 17.64 0.26 -6.96
CA GLU A 469 16.80 -0.01 -8.13
C GLU A 469 15.31 0.26 -7.87
N SER A 470 14.90 0.31 -6.59
CA SER A 470 13.51 0.46 -6.17
C SER A 470 13.38 1.37 -4.96
N PHE A 471 12.36 2.24 -4.99
CA PHE A 471 12.03 3.16 -3.90
C PHE A 471 11.35 2.47 -2.71
N SER A 472 10.72 1.31 -2.92
CA SER A 472 10.05 0.56 -1.85
C SER A 472 10.97 0.15 -0.70
N TYR A 473 12.26 0.02 -0.95
CA TYR A 473 13.24 -0.20 0.11
C TYR A 473 13.42 1.03 1.01
N LEU A 474 13.41 2.23 0.42
CA LEU A 474 13.51 3.49 1.16
C LEU A 474 12.29 3.75 2.02
N GLU A 475 11.09 3.38 1.54
CA GLU A 475 9.87 3.46 2.35
C GLU A 475 9.97 2.62 3.62
N ASN A 476 10.67 1.49 3.59
CA ASN A 476 10.88 0.66 4.78
C ASN A 476 11.90 1.27 5.75
N ILE A 477 13.00 1.82 5.23
CA ILE A 477 14.04 2.46 6.08
C ILE A 477 13.50 3.72 6.74
N PHE A 478 12.84 4.56 5.95
CA PHE A 478 12.37 5.87 6.36
C PHE A 478 10.89 5.83 6.76
N SER A 479 10.29 4.68 7.03
CA SER A 479 8.93 4.62 7.54
C SER A 479 8.86 5.19 8.97
N PRO A 480 7.80 5.94 9.35
CA PRO A 480 6.65 6.39 8.56
C PRO A 480 6.87 7.74 7.84
N MET A 481 8.10 8.27 7.89
CA MET A 481 8.46 9.57 7.34
C MET A 481 8.29 9.68 5.82
N LEU A 482 8.47 8.59 5.09
CA LEU A 482 8.44 8.53 3.62
C LEU A 482 7.32 7.61 3.14
N SER A 483 6.39 8.12 2.32
CA SER A 483 5.38 7.29 1.64
C SER A 483 5.12 7.77 0.23
N MET A 484 5.07 6.88 -0.76
CA MET A 484 4.64 7.16 -2.14
C MET A 484 5.27 8.44 -2.71
N GLU A 485 6.53 8.69 -2.32
CA GLU A 485 7.38 9.81 -2.70
C GLU A 485 7.17 11.19 -2.02
N THR A 486 6.39 11.29 -0.94
CA THR A 486 6.24 12.51 -0.12
C THR A 486 6.76 12.33 1.31
N LEU A 487 7.29 13.41 1.91
CA LEU A 487 7.61 13.43 3.33
C LEU A 487 6.38 13.77 4.14
N LYS A 488 6.06 12.91 5.11
CA LYS A 488 4.95 13.08 6.05
C LYS A 488 5.52 13.52 7.39
N PHE A 489 5.90 14.79 7.50
CA PHE A 489 6.56 15.33 8.70
C PHE A 489 5.73 15.13 9.96
N GLU A 490 4.42 15.38 9.91
CA GLU A 490 3.54 15.19 11.06
C GLU A 490 3.49 13.72 11.51
N GLU A 491 3.30 12.78 10.59
CA GLU A 491 3.29 11.34 10.90
C GLU A 491 4.65 10.88 11.47
N PHE A 492 5.75 11.37 10.89
CA PHE A 492 7.09 11.10 11.38
C PHE A 492 7.29 11.59 12.82
N LEU A 493 7.02 12.87 13.08
CA LEU A 493 7.23 13.48 14.39
C LEU A 493 6.34 12.82 15.44
N ASN A 494 5.07 12.57 15.13
CA ASN A 494 4.15 11.85 16.02
C ASN A 494 4.61 10.41 16.32
N PHE A 495 5.27 9.75 15.36
CA PHE A 495 5.77 8.39 15.55
C PHE A 495 6.98 8.32 16.48
N ILE A 496 7.90 9.30 16.38
CA ILE A 496 9.15 9.31 17.14
C ILE A 496 9.06 10.05 18.47
N ILE A 497 8.16 11.02 18.65
CA ILE A 497 8.11 11.80 19.88
C ILE A 497 7.70 10.95 21.08
N LEU A 498 8.49 11.04 22.16
CA LEU A 498 8.19 10.44 23.45
C LEU A 498 7.63 11.51 24.39
N ASP A 499 8.44 12.53 24.66
CA ASP A 499 8.11 13.67 25.53
C ASP A 499 8.56 14.96 24.86
N GLY A 500 7.78 16.03 24.91
CA GLY A 500 8.19 17.32 24.36
C GLY A 500 7.07 18.11 23.72
N THR A 501 7.42 18.96 22.74
CA THR A 501 6.47 19.83 22.04
C THR A 501 6.73 19.80 20.54
N ILE A 502 5.66 19.73 19.75
CA ILE A 502 5.68 19.97 18.30
C ILE A 502 5.03 21.33 18.05
N GLU A 503 5.74 22.22 17.37
CA GLU A 503 5.27 23.50 16.89
C GLU A 503 5.15 23.48 15.37
N GLU A 504 4.03 23.98 14.86
CA GLU A 504 3.75 24.17 13.43
C GLU A 504 3.78 25.65 13.10
N TYR A 505 4.15 25.99 11.87
CA TYR A 505 4.39 27.37 11.45
C TYR A 505 3.60 27.75 10.21
N TYR A 506 3.12 28.99 10.19
CA TYR A 506 2.66 29.66 8.98
C TYR A 506 3.82 29.92 8.02
N LYS A 507 3.50 30.18 6.73
CA LYS A 507 4.50 30.56 5.72
C LYS A 507 5.31 31.81 6.09
N ASN A 508 4.74 32.70 6.91
CA ASN A 508 5.39 33.91 7.41
C ASN A 508 6.35 33.64 8.60
N GLY A 509 6.49 32.39 9.05
CA GLY A 509 7.38 31.98 10.13
C GLY A 509 6.81 32.17 11.54
N LYS A 510 5.56 32.62 11.69
CA LYS A 510 4.87 32.67 12.99
C LYS A 510 4.28 31.30 13.34
N ILE A 511 4.15 31.03 14.63
CA ILE A 511 3.58 29.77 15.13
C ILE A 511 2.10 29.70 14.74
N LEU A 512 1.71 28.61 14.09
CA LEU A 512 0.34 28.22 13.77
C LEU A 512 -0.25 27.41 14.92
N MET A 513 0.49 26.44 15.43
CA MET A 513 0.02 25.52 16.47
C MET A 513 1.18 25.01 17.32
N ARG A 514 0.92 24.74 18.59
CA ARG A 514 1.84 24.09 19.53
C ARG A 514 1.11 22.95 20.22
N THR A 515 1.68 21.76 20.16
CA THR A 515 1.13 20.54 20.76
C THR A 515 2.13 19.90 21.71
N PRO A 516 1.87 19.86 23.03
CA PRO A 516 2.69 19.13 23.99
C PRO A 516 2.38 17.63 24.04
N PHE A 517 3.41 16.83 24.26
CA PHE A 517 3.39 15.36 24.32
C PHE A 517 4.06 14.86 25.58
N LYS A 518 3.52 13.77 26.13
CA LYS A 518 4.09 12.99 27.22
C LYS A 518 3.78 11.52 27.05
N ASN A 519 4.77 10.65 27.17
CA ASN A 519 4.69 9.21 26.94
C ASN A 519 3.99 8.88 25.61
N THR A 520 4.44 9.50 24.52
CA THR A 520 3.91 9.40 23.15
C THR A 520 2.49 9.94 22.93
N LEU A 521 1.83 10.45 23.97
CA LEU A 521 0.44 10.92 23.91
C LEU A 521 0.37 12.44 24.07
N LYS A 522 -0.57 13.09 23.37
CA LYS A 522 -0.85 14.52 23.60
C LYS A 522 -1.20 14.74 25.07
N SER A 523 -0.55 15.71 25.71
CA SER A 523 -0.68 15.95 27.14
C SER A 523 -0.41 17.40 27.48
N GLY A 524 -1.32 18.06 28.18
CA GLY A 524 -1.29 19.50 28.41
C GLY A 524 -2.19 20.25 27.43
N LYS A 525 -1.97 21.54 27.26
CA LYS A 525 -2.79 22.36 26.35
C LYS A 525 -2.17 22.42 24.96
N MET A 526 -2.94 22.00 23.97
CA MET A 526 -2.66 22.32 22.57
C MET A 526 -3.15 23.74 22.29
N GLU A 527 -2.31 24.57 21.71
CA GLU A 527 -2.61 25.97 21.41
C GLU A 527 -2.50 26.19 19.91
N ALA A 528 -3.50 26.79 19.27
CA ALA A 528 -3.40 27.30 17.91
C ALA A 528 -3.52 28.82 17.92
N PHE A 529 -2.86 29.48 16.97
CA PHE A 529 -2.72 30.93 16.94
C PHE A 529 -3.21 31.48 15.60
N TYR A 530 -3.63 32.73 15.58
CA TYR A 530 -3.82 33.52 14.36
C TYR A 530 -2.48 33.95 13.77
N GLU A 531 -2.45 34.38 12.51
CA GLU A 531 -1.25 35.00 11.91
C GLU A 531 -0.81 36.29 12.62
N SER A 532 -1.68 36.94 13.40
CA SER A 532 -1.30 38.03 14.28
C SER A 532 -0.42 37.58 15.46
N GLY A 533 -0.42 36.28 15.79
CA GLY A 533 0.25 35.69 16.95
C GLY A 533 -0.65 35.59 18.19
N LYS A 534 -1.90 36.06 18.10
CA LYS A 534 -2.89 35.90 19.17
C LYS A 534 -3.42 34.48 19.23
N ILE A 535 -3.76 33.99 20.42
CA ILE A 535 -4.37 32.68 20.60
C ILE A 535 -5.70 32.62 19.86
N LYS A 536 -5.88 31.57 19.06
CA LYS A 536 -7.10 31.24 18.33
C LYS A 536 -7.87 30.14 19.05
N ILE A 537 -7.18 29.06 19.44
CA ILE A 537 -7.79 27.89 20.08
C ILE A 537 -6.87 27.36 21.19
N GLU A 538 -7.46 26.92 22.30
CA GLU A 538 -6.81 26.11 23.34
C GLU A 538 -7.60 24.81 23.54
N ILE A 539 -6.95 23.66 23.47
CA ILE A 539 -7.59 22.34 23.71
C ILE A 539 -6.80 21.59 24.80
N PRO A 540 -7.42 21.27 25.94
CA PRO A 540 -6.76 20.50 26.99
C PRO A 540 -6.77 19.00 26.66
N TYR A 541 -5.58 18.42 26.57
CA TYR A 541 -5.37 16.98 26.43
C TYR A 541 -4.87 16.36 27.73
N SER A 542 -5.42 15.21 28.09
CA SER A 542 -4.98 14.36 29.18
C SER A 542 -4.83 12.94 28.64
N ARG A 543 -3.59 12.41 28.64
CA ARG A 543 -3.26 11.07 28.13
C ARG A 543 -3.84 10.79 26.73
N GLY A 544 -3.66 11.75 25.82
CA GLY A 544 -4.08 11.64 24.42
C GLY A 544 -5.55 11.97 24.15
N VAL A 545 -6.36 12.16 25.19
CA VAL A 545 -7.80 12.42 25.09
C VAL A 545 -8.11 13.86 25.47
N VAL A 546 -9.05 14.50 24.77
CA VAL A 546 -9.51 15.85 25.15
C VAL A 546 -10.32 15.75 26.43
N ASP A 547 -9.86 16.41 27.49
CA ASP A 547 -10.53 16.39 28.80
C ASP A 547 -10.39 17.76 29.47
N GLY A 548 -11.52 18.41 29.74
CA GLY A 548 -11.57 19.79 30.23
C GLY A 548 -12.26 20.76 29.27
N ILE A 549 -11.95 22.05 29.40
CA ILE A 549 -12.61 23.12 28.63
C ILE A 549 -11.71 23.55 27.49
N ALA A 550 -12.13 23.28 26.26
CA ALA A 550 -11.52 23.86 25.07
C ALA A 550 -12.09 25.27 24.84
N LYS A 551 -11.24 26.18 24.41
CA LYS A 551 -11.61 27.58 24.19
C LYS A 551 -11.23 28.00 22.78
N GLU A 552 -12.10 28.77 22.14
CA GLU A 552 -11.87 29.43 20.87
C GLU A 552 -12.03 30.93 21.08
N TYR A 553 -11.16 31.72 20.47
CA TYR A 553 -11.10 33.16 20.63
C TYR A 553 -11.22 33.83 19.26
N PHE A 554 -11.83 35.00 19.22
CA PHE A 554 -11.76 35.91 18.08
C PHE A 554 -10.36 36.51 17.97
N GLU A 555 -10.01 37.06 16.81
CA GLU A 555 -8.75 37.77 16.62
C GLU A 555 -8.68 39.08 17.44
N SER A 556 -9.81 39.59 17.93
CA SER A 556 -9.83 40.65 18.96
C SER A 556 -9.14 40.19 20.26
N GLY A 557 -9.11 38.89 20.53
CA GLY A 557 -8.68 38.26 21.79
C GLY A 557 -9.86 37.93 22.71
N ARG A 558 -11.08 38.33 22.33
CA ARG A 558 -12.31 37.96 23.07
C ARG A 558 -12.64 36.49 22.86
N LEU A 559 -13.19 35.88 23.90
CA LEU A 559 -13.65 34.50 23.86
C LEU A 559 -14.81 34.37 22.86
N ALA A 560 -14.69 33.47 21.89
CA ALA A 560 -15.69 33.18 20.87
C ALA A 560 -16.51 31.93 21.23
N LYS A 561 -15.86 30.91 21.80
CA LYS A 561 -16.51 29.65 22.17
C LYS A 561 -15.81 28.98 23.35
N GLU A 562 -16.58 28.33 24.21
CA GLU A 562 -16.08 27.37 25.21
C GLU A 562 -16.78 26.03 25.00
N ILE A 563 -16.01 24.96 24.84
CA ILE A 563 -16.52 23.61 24.64
C ILE A 563 -16.06 22.74 25.81
N HIS A 564 -17.01 22.15 26.52
CA HIS A 564 -16.74 21.31 27.68
C HIS A 564 -16.63 19.86 27.24
N TYR A 565 -15.44 19.27 27.39
CA TYR A 565 -15.18 17.87 27.12
C TYR A 565 -15.03 17.07 28.42
N LYS A 566 -15.47 15.82 28.37
CA LYS A 566 -15.18 14.80 29.38
C LYS A 566 -14.89 13.47 28.71
N ASP A 567 -13.74 12.89 29.00
CA ASP A 567 -13.30 11.61 28.43
C ASP A 567 -13.42 11.59 26.89
N GLY A 568 -13.04 12.70 26.24
CA GLY A 568 -13.07 12.87 24.79
C GLY A 568 -14.44 13.18 24.19
N LYS A 569 -15.50 13.21 25.00
CA LYS A 569 -16.86 13.52 24.55
C LYS A 569 -17.21 14.97 24.81
N GLU A 570 -17.70 15.65 23.77
CA GLU A 570 -18.28 16.98 23.90
C GLU A 570 -19.58 16.88 24.72
N MET A 571 -19.65 17.66 25.79
CA MET A 571 -20.81 17.69 26.70
C MET A 571 -21.76 18.82 26.29
N PHE A 572 -21.23 20.03 26.17
CA PHE A 572 -21.95 21.23 25.73
C PHE A 572 -20.94 22.31 25.31
N TYR A 573 -21.45 23.38 24.68
CA TYR A 573 -20.65 24.57 24.43
C TYR A 573 -21.41 25.87 24.70
N LYS A 574 -20.64 26.92 24.99
CA LYS A 574 -21.08 28.32 25.05
C LYS A 574 -20.47 29.06 23.85
N SER A 575 -21.24 29.89 23.17
CA SER A 575 -20.75 30.73 22.07
C SER A 575 -21.06 32.20 22.31
N TYR A 576 -20.15 33.06 21.86
CA TYR A 576 -20.16 34.50 22.07
C TYR A 576 -20.07 35.22 20.72
N PHE A 577 -20.59 36.44 20.64
CA PHE A 577 -20.47 37.30 19.46
C PHE A 577 -19.43 38.38 19.71
N ASP A 578 -18.70 38.80 18.67
CA ASP A 578 -17.60 39.77 18.76
C ASP A 578 -18.08 41.23 18.97
N ASN A 579 -19.40 41.46 18.97
CA ASN A 579 -20.00 42.77 19.25
C ASN A 579 -20.30 42.89 20.76
N ASP A 580 -19.54 43.74 21.46
CA ASP A 580 -19.71 44.06 22.87
C ASP A 580 -21.15 44.48 23.22
N LYS A 581 -21.94 43.52 23.73
CA LYS A 581 -22.86 43.60 24.89
C LYS A 581 -23.80 42.39 24.86
N LYS A 582 -23.48 41.41 25.72
CA LYS A 582 -24.35 40.35 26.25
C LYS A 582 -25.46 39.85 25.31
N GLN A 583 -25.15 38.84 24.50
CA GLN A 583 -26.07 37.72 24.30
C GLN A 583 -25.30 36.41 24.36
N GLU A 584 -25.31 35.80 25.53
CA GLU A 584 -25.01 34.38 25.69
C GLU A 584 -26.11 33.60 24.97
N LYS A 585 -25.77 32.91 23.88
CA LYS A 585 -26.61 31.80 23.41
C LYS A 585 -25.90 30.52 23.83
N GLU A 586 -26.33 29.96 24.96
CA GLU A 586 -26.05 28.56 25.27
C GLU A 586 -26.68 27.73 24.15
N LYS A 587 -25.86 27.05 23.37
CA LYS A 587 -26.32 26.15 22.31
C LYS A 587 -25.66 24.81 22.55
N TYR A 588 -26.45 23.81 22.87
CA TYR A 588 -25.96 22.48 23.15
C TYR A 588 -25.81 21.71 21.82
N SER A 589 -24.63 21.18 21.55
CA SER A 589 -24.35 20.27 20.43
C SER A 589 -24.96 18.90 20.70
N ASN A 590 -26.26 18.77 20.41
CA ASN A 590 -26.99 17.54 19.99
C ASN A 590 -28.51 17.67 20.25
N GLY A 591 -29.11 18.82 19.89
CA GLY A 591 -30.56 18.99 20.03
C GLY A 591 -31.05 19.13 21.48
N TYR A 592 -30.22 19.65 22.38
CA TYR A 592 -30.60 19.89 23.78
C TYR A 592 -30.90 21.38 24.00
N SER A 593 -32.14 21.80 23.75
CA SER A 593 -32.66 23.09 24.25
C SER A 593 -32.60 23.13 25.79
N LYS A 594 -32.70 24.32 26.40
CA LYS A 594 -33.01 24.48 27.84
C LYS A 594 -34.31 23.73 28.24
N ASP A 595 -35.17 23.50 27.26
CA ASP A 595 -36.43 22.75 27.36
C ASP A 595 -36.25 21.22 27.18
N ASN A 596 -35.04 20.74 26.91
CA ASN A 596 -34.79 19.33 26.69
C ASN A 596 -34.36 18.64 28.01
N PRO A 597 -35.20 17.75 28.59
CA PRO A 597 -34.93 17.09 29.86
C PRO A 597 -33.65 16.24 29.87
N ASN A 598 -33.14 15.90 28.69
CA ASN A 598 -31.92 15.12 28.52
C ASN A 598 -30.64 15.84 29.02
N ARG A 599 -30.65 17.18 29.16
CA ARG A 599 -29.54 17.94 29.76
C ARG A 599 -29.24 17.48 31.19
N TYR A 600 -30.28 17.19 31.96
CA TYR A 600 -30.13 16.83 33.38
C TYR A 600 -29.49 15.46 33.56
N TYR A 601 -29.79 14.51 32.67
CA TYR A 601 -29.11 13.22 32.63
C TYR A 601 -27.61 13.39 32.32
N ALA A 602 -27.25 14.31 31.42
CA ALA A 602 -25.86 14.60 31.09
C ALA A 602 -25.09 15.32 32.22
N ILE A 603 -25.72 16.28 32.91
CA ILE A 603 -25.13 16.97 34.08
C ILE A 603 -24.74 15.96 35.16
N LEU A 604 -25.63 15.00 35.43
CA LEU A 604 -25.39 13.95 36.43
C LEU A 604 -24.55 12.78 35.89
N GLY A 605 -24.32 12.72 34.57
CA GLY A 605 -23.55 11.66 33.92
C GLY A 605 -24.24 10.30 33.97
N VAL A 606 -25.57 10.28 33.82
CA VAL A 606 -26.44 9.11 33.96
C VAL A 606 -27.21 8.83 32.67
N SER A 607 -27.66 7.60 32.48
CA SER A 607 -28.50 7.19 31.35
C SER A 607 -29.99 7.51 31.59
N LYS A 608 -30.78 7.60 30.51
CA LYS A 608 -32.23 7.89 30.61
C LYS A 608 -33.06 6.81 31.31
N ASN A 609 -32.54 5.59 31.40
CA ASN A 609 -33.16 4.43 32.05
C ASN A 609 -32.71 4.25 33.51
N ILE A 610 -32.04 5.24 34.11
CA ILE A 610 -31.58 5.18 35.50
C ILE A 610 -32.77 5.07 36.47
N THR A 611 -32.64 4.30 37.55
CA THR A 611 -33.66 4.21 38.60
C THR A 611 -33.56 5.37 39.61
N LYS A 612 -34.64 5.65 40.37
CA LYS A 612 -34.63 6.69 41.42
C LYS A 612 -33.51 6.47 42.46
N ASP A 613 -33.29 5.22 42.86
CA ASP A 613 -32.27 4.88 43.84
C ASP A 613 -30.84 5.08 43.31
N GLU A 614 -30.62 4.72 42.05
CA GLU A 614 -29.34 4.98 41.37
C GLU A 614 -29.10 6.47 41.18
N LEU A 615 -30.13 7.23 40.80
CA LEU A 615 -30.01 8.68 40.66
C LEU A 615 -29.62 9.35 41.98
N LYS A 616 -30.24 8.94 43.09
CA LYS A 616 -29.94 9.45 44.43
C LYS A 616 -28.49 9.12 44.85
N LYS A 617 -28.01 7.91 44.54
CA LYS A 617 -26.60 7.52 44.78
C LYS A 617 -25.62 8.39 43.98
N VAL A 618 -25.91 8.61 42.69
CA VAL A 618 -25.06 9.46 41.84
C VAL A 618 -25.05 10.91 42.31
N TYR A 619 -26.22 11.45 42.67
CA TYR A 619 -26.35 12.78 43.24
C TYR A 619 -25.47 12.96 44.50
N TYR A 620 -25.59 12.10 45.50
CA TYR A 620 -24.76 12.21 46.71
C TYR A 620 -23.26 12.11 46.43
N LYS A 621 -22.87 11.26 45.47
CA LYS A 621 -21.47 11.16 45.03
C LYS A 621 -20.97 12.48 44.44
N LEU A 622 -21.81 13.17 43.67
CA LEU A 622 -21.49 14.46 43.06
C LEU A 622 -21.47 15.60 44.09
N ILE A 623 -22.43 15.65 45.01
CA ILE A 623 -22.44 16.60 46.13
C ILE A 623 -21.16 16.46 46.97
N LYS A 624 -20.80 15.23 47.35
CA LYS A 624 -19.55 14.95 48.08
C LYS A 624 -18.30 15.36 47.30
N LYS A 625 -18.35 15.42 45.96
CA LYS A 625 -17.22 15.82 45.11
C LYS A 625 -17.11 17.33 44.97
N TYR A 626 -18.23 18.04 44.85
CA TYR A 626 -18.29 19.46 44.53
C TYR A 626 -18.73 20.36 45.70
N HIS A 627 -18.82 19.81 46.93
CA HIS A 627 -19.22 20.56 48.12
C HIS A 627 -18.32 21.79 48.37
N PRO A 628 -18.87 22.99 48.65
CA PRO A 628 -18.11 24.21 48.86
C PRO A 628 -16.98 24.06 49.90
N ASP A 629 -17.23 23.35 50.99
CA ASP A 629 -16.26 23.08 52.07
C ASP A 629 -14.97 22.41 51.58
N LYS A 630 -15.01 21.64 50.48
CA LYS A 630 -13.80 21.02 49.90
C LYS A 630 -12.92 21.99 49.14
N PHE A 631 -13.45 23.15 48.79
CA PHE A 631 -12.78 24.16 47.97
C PHE A 631 -12.49 25.45 48.76
N GLU A 632 -12.71 25.46 50.08
CA GLU A 632 -12.42 26.64 50.94
C GLU A 632 -10.98 27.14 50.83
N ASN A 633 -10.02 26.24 50.60
CA ASN A 633 -8.60 26.55 50.44
C ASN A 633 -8.13 26.57 48.97
N SER A 634 -9.05 26.47 48.01
CA SER A 634 -8.75 26.47 46.57
C SER A 634 -8.74 27.87 45.97
N SER A 635 -8.24 28.01 44.74
CA SER A 635 -8.20 29.30 44.04
C SER A 635 -9.62 29.85 43.79
N LYS A 636 -9.76 31.17 43.67
CA LYS A 636 -11.05 31.84 43.42
C LYS A 636 -11.80 31.26 42.23
N LYS A 637 -11.07 30.88 41.18
CA LYS A 637 -11.60 30.26 39.95
C LYS A 637 -12.08 28.82 40.16
N GLU A 638 -11.44 28.07 41.06
CA GLU A 638 -11.87 26.71 41.41
C GLU A 638 -13.11 26.73 42.30
N LYS A 639 -13.20 27.69 43.24
CA LYS A 639 -14.41 27.93 44.04
C LYS A 639 -15.62 28.25 43.17
N GLU A 640 -15.47 29.24 42.28
CA GLU A 640 -16.54 29.64 41.35
C GLU A 640 -16.97 28.49 40.43
N LYS A 641 -16.02 27.63 40.01
CA LYS A 641 -16.32 26.44 39.22
C LYS A 641 -17.08 25.38 40.02
N ALA A 642 -16.70 25.16 41.28
CA ALA A 642 -17.38 24.21 42.16
C ALA A 642 -18.80 24.67 42.50
N GLU A 643 -19.01 25.96 42.78
CA GLU A 643 -20.31 26.57 43.04
C GLU A 643 -21.26 26.46 41.85
N ASN A 644 -20.78 26.80 40.65
CA ASN A 644 -21.58 26.66 39.43
C ASN A 644 -21.95 25.20 39.15
N MET A 645 -21.00 24.28 39.33
CA MET A 645 -21.26 22.84 39.17
C MET A 645 -22.28 22.34 40.20
N MET A 646 -22.18 22.80 41.45
CA MET A 646 -23.12 22.47 42.52
C MET A 646 -24.54 22.91 42.18
N LYS A 647 -24.69 24.13 41.65
CA LYS A 647 -25.97 24.67 41.20
C LYS A 647 -26.60 23.82 40.09
N ASP A 648 -25.81 23.48 39.07
CA ASP A 648 -26.26 22.64 37.95
C ASP A 648 -26.65 21.23 38.42
N ILE A 649 -25.87 20.62 39.33
CA ILE A 649 -26.15 19.29 39.90
C ILE A 649 -27.49 19.30 40.66
N ASN A 650 -27.74 20.33 41.47
CA ASN A 650 -28.98 20.46 42.23
C ASN A 650 -30.19 20.63 41.31
N GLU A 651 -30.11 21.56 40.35
CA GLU A 651 -31.16 21.80 39.36
C GLU A 651 -31.49 20.52 38.56
N ALA A 652 -30.46 19.77 38.15
CA ALA A 652 -30.62 18.52 37.43
C ALA A 652 -31.27 17.41 38.26
N TYR A 653 -30.85 17.26 39.51
CA TYR A 653 -31.41 16.26 40.41
C TYR A 653 -32.89 16.55 40.72
N GLU A 654 -33.22 17.80 41.06
CA GLU A 654 -34.60 18.22 41.35
C GLU A 654 -35.53 17.99 40.17
N TYR A 655 -35.09 18.38 38.96
CA TYR A 655 -35.89 18.19 37.76
C TYR A 655 -36.15 16.71 37.49
N LEU A 656 -35.12 15.86 37.54
CA LEU A 656 -35.28 14.43 37.24
C LEU A 656 -36.11 13.72 38.31
N MET A 657 -35.89 14.04 39.59
CA MET A 657 -36.69 13.48 40.69
C MET A 657 -38.18 13.83 40.55
N LYS A 658 -38.50 15.04 40.10
CA LYS A 658 -39.89 15.49 39.88
C LYS A 658 -40.56 14.85 38.65
N ASN A 659 -39.78 14.44 37.65
CA ASN A 659 -40.28 13.95 36.36
C ASN A 659 -40.04 12.43 36.13
N PHE A 660 -39.72 11.68 37.16
CA PHE A 660 -39.76 10.21 37.09
C PHE A 660 -41.22 9.75 37.03
N ILE A 661 -41.62 9.21 35.88
CA ILE A 661 -42.88 8.47 35.71
C ILE A 661 -42.69 7.04 36.23
#